data_AF-A0A0A1UGQ2-F1
#
_entry.id   AF-A0A0A1UGQ2-F1
#
_cell.length_a   1.000
_cell.length_b   1.000
_cell.length_c   1.000
_cell.angle_alpha   90.00
_cell.angle_beta   90.00
_cell.angle_gamma   90.00
#
_symmetry.space_group_name_H-M   'P 1'
#
loop_
_entity.id
_entity.type
_entity.pdbx_description
1 polymer ?
#
loop_
_entity_poly.entity_id
_entity_poly.type
_entity_poly.pdbx_seq_one_letter_code
_entity_poly.pdbx_strand_id
1 'polypeptide(L)'
;MSEETPEEIINNVLRDVPCGANGWERVENVIKPPPFYLQMYIKRTSNILTLCSEALLPYSYEQTSTEMRNIELLMSFTNVIKTVKKIENKLEIVILSDILQINQTVFCNYSYTEFKDISLTVALRNHFSIGPFVHFVNLCRKEQSGVKYTLYCNIQNQLRNDQIDFLFSMFGYSISFLNEHLAHDAEGHFILSNFKRFNQVIDNKVTLPKVLHQNEIFDIFATNDYSELIIKGRIFLPLISFQQLCTKYNNYISSNSFLFPIVKQIKKTGRLSYIHKETPFLGFSNSMTDQVYGSLLAERGLFVFCQSVPCKDCTFASKEAHSYFEDLISGEMVSWVGHRLEANFYHHWSTPTLKMVDKTKRGICVMSLISTFLLSRIIMLYGLNITVPSLKENLLLQLIDVCSYTNLVNKYVIEDRTKKMKEAKIVQQNETVASSFNLLALSAQLKEHIFDFLPLESLLSLSLCCKTLKLQILSNTNRFETFFELHFNPNTFFLKKERILETQQETSQNNYKTVSLAKFNQVKWTRRLTKTVERFQIFNNSPVDGLFITNSKGYLALSTLEQKCISMPSDMSRKTVLKTQCNSPKAQYNRADNYIQFPYSDTEFCRVSFNTNRYELFTIPKFQDFNFISDNCLVAKNEMEGYIYDTAVSRIVQVFHPTNSPIKLLNEADNGNIICIDSNRKLTGFDRRANQVVFHTPQREYTPLLFDSFGNFLVYGTDCGNIVMYDQRMNQICAERIFFKSPITTLHIGNRRGVFGTSFRSLVYINCYPGWFGLKRTLLRSNYLVTSIALNDEQIVAGLSNGEIVRFS
;
A
#
# COMPACT_ATOMS: atom_id res chain seq x y z
N MET A 1 -50.81 12.26 31.10
CA MET A 1 -50.01 12.85 30.01
C MET A 1 -49.58 11.70 29.14
N SER A 2 -50.02 11.65 27.88
CA SER A 2 -49.56 10.65 26.91
C SER A 2 -48.06 10.85 26.69
N GLU A 3 -47.26 9.80 26.80
CA GLU A 3 -45.85 9.82 26.42
C GLU A 3 -45.79 10.02 24.90
N GLU A 4 -45.51 11.25 24.46
CA GLU A 4 -45.29 11.52 23.03
C GLU A 4 -44.11 10.69 22.55
N THR A 5 -44.28 10.00 21.41
CA THR A 5 -43.18 9.25 20.80
C THR A 5 -42.08 10.20 20.30
N PRO A 6 -40.82 9.77 20.20
CA PRO A 6 -39.76 10.61 19.64
C PRO A 6 -40.07 11.18 18.25
N GLU A 7 -40.82 10.43 17.44
CA GLU A 7 -41.30 10.88 16.14
C GLU A 7 -42.38 11.95 16.25
N GLU A 8 -43.29 11.85 17.23
CA GLU A 8 -44.27 12.90 17.55
C GLU A 8 -43.57 14.18 18.02
N ILE A 9 -42.55 14.11 18.88
CA ILE A 9 -41.78 15.28 19.31
C ILE A 9 -41.08 15.96 18.12
N ILE A 10 -40.42 15.18 17.25
CA ILE A 10 -39.79 15.72 16.03
C ILE A 10 -40.85 16.37 15.13
N ASN A 11 -42.00 15.72 14.94
CA ASN A 11 -43.05 16.20 14.05
C ASN A 11 -43.83 17.39 14.63
N ASN A 12 -43.95 17.52 15.95
CA ASN A 12 -44.74 18.56 16.62
C ASN A 12 -43.90 19.79 17.01
N VAL A 13 -42.62 19.61 17.36
CA VAL A 13 -41.74 20.67 17.91
C VAL A 13 -40.69 21.14 16.90
N LEU A 14 -40.23 20.27 15.99
CA LEU A 14 -39.14 20.58 15.02
C LEU A 14 -39.66 20.85 13.60
N ARG A 15 -40.94 21.20 13.43
CA ARG A 15 -41.59 21.38 12.12
C ARG A 15 -41.57 22.80 11.56
N ASP A 16 -40.62 23.65 11.95
CA ASP A 16 -40.55 25.03 11.46
C ASP A 16 -40.05 25.13 10.00
N VAL A 17 -39.49 24.04 9.45
CA VAL A 17 -39.01 23.98 8.06
C VAL A 17 -40.07 23.33 7.16
N PRO A 18 -40.89 24.11 6.41
CA PRO A 18 -41.91 23.56 5.53
C PRO A 18 -41.29 22.77 4.37
N CYS A 19 -41.39 21.44 4.43
CA CYS A 19 -40.93 20.53 3.39
C CYS A 19 -41.88 20.54 2.18
N GLY A 20 -41.34 20.32 0.97
CA GLY A 20 -42.14 20.28 -0.27
C GLY A 20 -42.29 21.65 -0.95
N ALA A 21 -43.28 22.46 -0.54
CA ALA A 21 -43.66 23.68 -1.27
C ALA A 21 -42.59 24.79 -1.33
N ASN A 22 -41.63 24.80 -0.40
CA ASN A 22 -40.59 25.84 -0.28
C ASN A 22 -39.17 25.36 -0.66
N GLY A 23 -39.06 24.19 -1.30
CA GLY A 23 -37.78 23.64 -1.81
C GLY A 23 -36.86 23.01 -0.77
N TRP A 24 -37.35 22.73 0.45
CA TRP A 24 -36.62 21.98 1.47
C TRP A 24 -36.92 20.48 1.36
N GLU A 25 -35.87 19.68 1.47
CA GLU A 25 -35.89 18.22 1.53
C GLU A 25 -35.43 17.76 2.93
N ARG A 26 -36.18 16.85 3.54
CA ARG A 26 -35.81 16.19 4.80
C ARG A 26 -34.74 15.13 4.51
N VAL A 27 -33.68 15.10 5.30
CA VAL A 27 -32.63 14.08 5.21
C VAL A 27 -32.94 12.97 6.22
N GLU A 28 -32.87 11.71 5.78
CA GLU A 28 -33.12 10.57 6.66
C GLU A 28 -32.02 10.44 7.72
N ASN A 29 -32.45 10.21 8.96
CA ASN A 29 -31.58 9.91 10.09
C ASN A 29 -31.05 8.47 10.02
N VAL A 30 -29.78 8.32 10.35
CA VAL A 30 -29.08 7.03 10.43
C VAL A 30 -29.35 6.35 11.77
N ILE A 31 -29.51 7.12 12.85
CA ILE A 31 -29.80 6.60 14.20
C ILE A 31 -31.29 6.77 14.47
N LYS A 32 -31.94 5.72 14.99
CA LYS A 32 -33.38 5.71 15.30
C LYS A 32 -33.58 5.24 16.75
N PRO A 33 -34.13 6.08 17.67
CA PRO A 33 -34.39 7.52 17.49
C PRO A 33 -33.07 8.33 17.40
N PRO A 34 -33.03 9.47 16.68
CA PRO A 34 -31.82 10.29 16.58
C PRO A 34 -31.49 10.94 17.94
N PRO A 35 -30.19 11.10 18.28
CA PRO A 35 -29.78 11.81 19.49
C PRO A 35 -30.38 13.21 19.54
N PHE A 36 -30.91 13.60 20.71
CA PHE A 36 -31.51 14.93 20.94
C PHE A 36 -32.61 15.31 19.93
N TYR A 37 -33.33 14.30 19.42
CA TYR A 37 -34.38 14.48 18.43
C TYR A 37 -33.90 15.17 17.15
N LEU A 38 -32.60 15.06 16.82
CA LEU A 38 -31.99 15.83 15.75
C LEU A 38 -32.60 15.50 14.37
N GLN A 39 -33.00 16.54 13.62
CA GLN A 39 -33.46 16.43 12.25
C GLN A 39 -32.65 17.33 11.31
N MET A 40 -32.28 16.78 10.14
CA MET A 40 -31.50 17.46 9.11
C MET A 40 -32.34 17.78 7.87
N TYR A 41 -32.04 18.91 7.22
CA TYR A 41 -32.71 19.39 6.02
C TYR A 41 -31.71 19.99 5.03
N ILE A 42 -32.05 19.91 3.75
CA ILE A 42 -31.29 20.48 2.63
C ILE A 42 -32.21 21.26 1.70
N LYS A 43 -31.74 22.42 1.23
CA LYS A 43 -32.42 23.22 0.21
C LYS A 43 -31.44 23.63 -0.87
N ARG A 44 -31.80 23.38 -2.13
CA ARG A 44 -30.99 23.70 -3.30
C ARG A 44 -31.65 24.83 -4.09
N THR A 45 -30.93 25.92 -4.28
CA THR A 45 -31.27 26.99 -5.23
C THR A 45 -30.22 27.04 -6.33
N SER A 46 -30.43 27.84 -7.38
CA SER A 46 -29.49 27.93 -8.52
C SER A 46 -28.05 28.22 -8.09
N ASN A 47 -27.85 29.07 -7.08
CA ASN A 47 -26.53 29.55 -6.68
C ASN A 47 -26.13 29.20 -5.23
N ILE A 48 -27.08 28.80 -4.39
CA ILE A 48 -26.84 28.56 -2.96
C ILE A 48 -27.40 27.19 -2.57
N LEU A 49 -26.55 26.43 -1.89
CA LEU A 49 -26.93 25.26 -1.11
C LEU A 49 -27.09 25.67 0.36
N THR A 50 -28.26 25.40 0.93
CA THR A 50 -28.53 25.63 2.36
C THR A 50 -28.67 24.30 3.08
N LEU A 51 -27.91 24.13 4.15
CA LEU A 51 -27.99 23.00 5.07
C LEU A 51 -28.56 23.49 6.41
N CYS A 52 -29.42 22.69 7.01
CA CYS A 52 -30.02 22.97 8.32
C CYS A 52 -30.03 21.71 9.19
N SER A 53 -29.64 21.85 10.45
CA SER A 53 -29.87 20.85 11.50
C SER A 53 -30.63 21.48 12.66
N GLU A 54 -31.72 20.85 13.08
CA GLU A 54 -32.50 21.24 14.25
C GLU A 54 -32.42 20.14 15.30
N ALA A 55 -32.27 20.51 16.57
CA ALA A 55 -32.28 19.59 17.71
C ALA A 55 -33.03 20.19 18.90
N LEU A 56 -33.59 19.34 19.74
CA LEU A 56 -34.21 19.74 21.01
C LEU A 56 -33.29 19.35 22.16
N LEU A 57 -32.69 20.36 22.79
CA LEU A 57 -31.78 20.18 23.92
C LEU A 57 -32.54 20.27 25.25
N PRO A 58 -32.27 19.37 26.22
CA PRO A 58 -33.01 19.29 27.48
C PRO A 58 -32.51 20.31 28.54
N TYR A 59 -32.20 21.54 28.13
CA TYR A 59 -31.63 22.57 29.00
C TYR A 59 -32.47 23.85 28.98
N SER A 60 -32.18 24.77 29.90
CA SER A 60 -32.81 26.09 29.90
C SER A 60 -32.27 26.99 28.78
N TYR A 61 -33.10 27.93 28.34
CA TYR A 61 -32.71 28.94 27.35
C TYR A 61 -31.55 29.79 27.86
N GLU A 62 -31.56 30.17 29.13
CA GLU A 62 -30.53 30.98 29.77
C GLU A 62 -29.17 30.26 29.76
N GLN A 63 -29.14 28.96 30.07
CA GLN A 63 -27.91 28.16 29.99
C GLN A 63 -27.38 28.08 28.55
N THR A 64 -28.25 27.73 27.59
CA THR A 64 -27.82 27.53 26.19
C THR A 64 -27.40 28.84 25.51
N SER A 65 -28.13 29.93 25.73
CA SER A 65 -27.83 31.25 25.17
C SER A 65 -26.53 31.85 25.72
N THR A 66 -26.19 31.55 26.98
CA THR A 66 -24.93 31.94 27.61
C THR A 66 -23.74 31.30 26.90
N GLU A 67 -23.80 30.00 26.62
CA GLU A 67 -22.74 29.30 25.87
C GLU A 67 -22.61 29.82 24.45
N MET A 68 -23.72 30.19 23.81
CA MET A 68 -23.70 30.77 22.46
C MET A 68 -22.98 32.13 22.38
N ARG A 69 -22.87 32.86 23.49
CA ARG A 69 -22.13 34.12 23.56
C ARG A 69 -20.62 33.90 23.40
N ASN A 70 -20.13 32.73 23.79
CA ASN A 70 -18.73 32.36 23.65
C ASN A 70 -18.47 31.74 22.27
N ILE A 71 -18.24 32.61 21.28
CA ILE A 71 -18.05 32.15 19.90
C ILE A 71 -16.82 31.24 19.75
N GLU A 72 -15.72 31.47 20.48
CA GLU A 72 -14.53 30.62 20.41
C GLU A 72 -14.83 29.19 20.89
N LEU A 73 -15.63 29.06 21.94
CA LEU A 73 -16.10 27.79 22.45
C LEU A 73 -17.03 27.09 21.44
N LEU A 74 -18.01 27.80 20.88
CA LEU A 74 -18.90 27.27 19.82
C LEU A 74 -18.10 26.75 18.62
N MET A 75 -17.08 27.49 18.17
CA MET A 75 -16.21 27.06 17.08
C MET A 75 -15.40 25.81 17.46
N SER A 76 -14.98 25.68 18.73
CA SER A 76 -14.20 24.54 19.21
C SER A 76 -14.96 23.20 19.21
N PHE A 77 -16.28 23.23 19.02
CA PHE A 77 -17.13 22.04 18.89
C PHE A 77 -17.13 21.44 17.48
N THR A 78 -16.63 22.19 16.49
CA THR A 78 -16.54 21.72 15.11
C THR A 78 -15.27 20.90 14.91
N ASN A 79 -15.40 19.64 14.49
CA ASN A 79 -14.28 18.68 14.43
C ASN A 79 -13.17 19.00 13.39
N VAL A 80 -13.44 19.85 12.40
CA VAL A 80 -12.44 20.30 11.41
C VAL A 80 -11.66 21.55 11.84
N ILE A 81 -11.99 22.13 12.99
CA ILE A 81 -11.40 23.38 13.47
C ILE A 81 -10.33 23.07 14.50
N LYS A 82 -9.09 23.44 14.17
CA LYS A 82 -7.93 23.16 15.03
C LYS A 82 -7.67 24.27 16.05
N THR A 83 -7.71 25.52 15.58
CA THR A 83 -7.53 26.70 16.43
C THR A 83 -8.51 27.78 16.03
N VAL A 84 -8.89 28.57 17.03
CA VAL A 84 -9.77 29.73 16.89
C VAL A 84 -9.15 30.84 17.70
N LYS A 85 -9.01 32.01 17.09
CA LYS A 85 -8.53 33.21 17.76
C LYS A 85 -9.45 34.38 17.41
N LYS A 86 -9.98 35.01 18.44
CA LYS A 86 -10.75 36.24 18.30
C LYS A 86 -9.84 37.44 18.08
N ILE A 87 -10.13 38.24 17.06
CA ILE A 87 -9.46 39.51 16.74
C ILE A 87 -10.56 40.56 16.55
N GLU A 88 -10.86 41.32 17.60
CA GLU A 88 -11.97 42.29 17.63
C GLU A 88 -13.31 41.62 17.24
N ASN A 89 -13.89 42.03 16.08
CA ASN A 89 -15.13 41.49 15.51
C ASN A 89 -14.89 40.41 14.43
N LYS A 90 -13.64 39.94 14.30
CA LYS A 90 -13.23 38.90 13.36
C LYS A 90 -12.75 37.66 14.11
N LEU A 91 -12.87 36.52 13.45
CA LEU A 91 -12.28 35.25 13.87
C LEU A 91 -11.20 34.87 12.88
N GLU A 92 -10.05 34.48 13.41
CA GLU A 92 -9.01 33.75 12.71
C GLU A 92 -9.16 32.26 13.07
N ILE A 93 -9.44 31.42 12.07
CA ILE A 93 -9.78 30.00 12.25
C ILE A 93 -8.83 29.16 11.41
N VAL A 94 -8.18 28.17 12.00
CA VAL A 94 -7.42 27.18 11.23
C VAL A 94 -8.31 25.97 10.97
N ILE A 95 -8.65 25.76 9.70
CA ILE A 95 -9.48 24.64 9.24
C ILE A 95 -8.58 23.60 8.57
N LEU A 96 -8.69 22.34 9.03
CA LEU A 96 -8.04 21.19 8.44
C LEU A 96 -9.11 20.18 8.02
N SER A 97 -9.32 20.03 6.71
CA SER A 97 -10.24 19.05 6.14
C SER A 97 -9.83 18.66 4.73
N ASP A 98 -9.40 17.40 4.58
CA ASP A 98 -9.11 16.81 3.26
C ASP A 98 -10.37 16.73 2.38
N ILE A 99 -11.53 16.39 2.98
CA ILE A 99 -12.80 16.18 2.26
C ILE A 99 -13.31 17.50 1.67
N LEU A 100 -13.19 18.59 2.43
CA LEU A 100 -13.55 19.93 1.96
C LEU A 100 -12.42 20.59 1.15
N GLN A 101 -11.22 19.99 1.11
CA GLN A 101 -10.02 20.53 0.49
C GLN A 101 -9.61 21.90 1.08
N ILE A 102 -9.77 22.06 2.39
CA ILE A 102 -9.41 23.28 3.12
C ILE A 102 -8.34 22.90 4.14
N ASN A 103 -7.11 23.39 3.94
CA ASN A 103 -5.99 23.22 4.88
C ASN A 103 -5.26 24.56 5.03
N GLN A 104 -5.93 25.52 5.65
CA GLN A 104 -5.43 26.88 5.76
C GLN A 104 -6.16 27.69 6.84
N THR A 105 -5.64 28.88 7.08
CA THR A 105 -6.27 29.87 7.95
C THR A 105 -7.38 30.60 7.18
N VAL A 106 -8.57 30.68 7.78
CA VAL A 106 -9.76 31.33 7.25
C VAL A 106 -10.17 32.43 8.22
N PHE A 107 -10.45 33.61 7.68
CA PHE A 107 -10.98 34.73 8.45
C PHE A 107 -12.48 34.87 8.21
N CYS A 108 -13.25 35.16 9.25
CA CYS A 108 -14.66 35.52 9.09
C CYS A 108 -15.07 36.59 10.11
N ASN A 109 -16.14 37.32 9.79
CA ASN A 109 -16.78 38.22 10.75
C ASN A 109 -17.75 37.40 11.60
N TYR A 110 -17.92 37.81 12.86
CA TYR A 110 -18.93 37.21 13.74
C TYR A 110 -19.79 38.28 14.40
N SER A 111 -21.05 37.97 14.65
CA SER A 111 -21.97 38.83 15.40
C SER A 111 -22.89 37.99 16.27
N TYR A 112 -23.29 38.57 17.41
CA TYR A 112 -24.19 37.95 18.38
C TYR A 112 -25.34 38.91 18.66
N THR A 113 -26.57 38.42 18.57
CA THR A 113 -27.78 39.20 18.83
C THR A 113 -28.74 38.38 19.68
N GLU A 114 -29.28 39.00 20.74
CA GLU A 114 -30.29 38.40 21.62
C GLU A 114 -31.59 39.19 21.52
N PHE A 115 -32.70 38.50 21.23
CA PHE A 115 -34.05 39.04 21.18
C PHE A 115 -34.83 38.53 22.40
N LYS A 116 -34.77 39.30 23.50
CA LYS A 116 -35.32 38.89 24.79
C LYS A 116 -36.84 38.67 24.75
N ASP A 117 -37.57 39.50 24.01
CA ASP A 117 -39.04 39.46 23.93
C ASP A 117 -39.59 38.15 23.37
N ILE A 118 -38.80 37.48 22.52
CA ILE A 118 -39.15 36.20 21.89
C ILE A 118 -38.25 35.04 22.33
N SER A 119 -37.40 35.26 23.35
CA SER A 119 -36.44 34.28 23.87
C SER A 119 -35.67 33.57 22.74
N LEU A 120 -35.03 34.38 21.89
CA LEU A 120 -34.27 33.95 20.72
C LEU A 120 -32.85 34.53 20.76
N THR A 121 -31.85 33.68 20.62
CA THR A 121 -30.44 34.10 20.46
C THR A 121 -29.92 33.65 19.10
N VAL A 122 -29.17 34.53 18.44
CA VAL A 122 -28.56 34.29 17.13
C VAL A 122 -27.07 34.59 17.17
N ALA A 123 -26.25 33.61 16.83
CA ALA A 123 -24.82 33.77 16.59
C ALA A 123 -24.52 33.53 15.10
N LEU A 124 -24.17 34.61 14.40
CA LEU A 124 -23.93 34.64 12.96
C LEU A 124 -22.43 34.71 12.68
N ARG A 125 -21.98 33.94 11.68
CA ARG A 125 -20.63 33.99 11.11
C ARG A 125 -20.77 34.20 9.61
N ASN A 126 -20.11 35.21 9.04
CA ASN A 126 -20.24 35.54 7.62
C ASN A 126 -18.94 36.14 7.05
N HIS A 127 -18.93 36.43 5.75
CA HIS A 127 -17.78 37.01 5.05
C HIS A 127 -16.51 36.16 5.22
N PHE A 128 -16.61 34.86 4.99
CA PHE A 128 -15.46 33.97 5.02
C PHE A 128 -14.46 34.37 3.92
N SER A 129 -13.19 34.53 4.29
CA SER A 129 -12.15 34.99 3.37
C SER A 129 -11.86 33.98 2.24
N ILE A 130 -12.00 32.69 2.54
CA ILE A 130 -11.75 31.59 1.60
C ILE A 130 -12.68 30.41 1.94
N GLY A 131 -13.02 29.61 0.93
CA GLY A 131 -13.83 28.41 1.04
C GLY A 131 -15.26 28.61 0.51
N PRO A 132 -16.06 27.54 0.47
CA PRO A 132 -17.38 27.59 -0.15
C PRO A 132 -18.45 28.21 0.75
N PHE A 133 -18.12 28.55 2.00
CA PHE A 133 -19.06 29.00 3.02
C PHE A 133 -19.43 30.49 2.86
N VAL A 134 -20.73 30.77 2.75
CA VAL A 134 -21.27 32.14 2.71
C VAL A 134 -21.50 32.64 4.13
N HIS A 135 -22.27 31.88 4.91
CA HIS A 135 -22.50 32.16 6.32
C HIS A 135 -22.91 30.91 7.09
N PHE A 136 -22.68 30.94 8.41
CA PHE A 136 -23.25 30.00 9.36
C PHE A 136 -24.08 30.75 10.39
N VAL A 137 -25.23 30.21 10.76
CA VAL A 137 -26.11 30.76 11.79
C VAL A 137 -26.35 29.68 12.83
N ASN A 138 -25.95 29.94 14.08
CA ASN A 138 -26.42 29.17 15.22
C ASN A 138 -27.57 29.95 15.85
N LEU A 139 -28.67 29.27 16.14
CA LEU A 139 -29.88 29.87 16.68
C LEU A 139 -30.36 29.01 17.85
N CYS A 140 -30.71 29.63 18.97
CA CYS A 140 -31.41 28.94 20.05
C CYS A 140 -32.69 29.67 20.42
N ARG A 141 -33.77 28.91 20.59
CA ARG A 141 -35.10 29.41 20.93
C ARG A 141 -35.67 28.62 22.08
N LYS A 142 -36.29 29.30 23.04
CA LYS A 142 -37.02 28.65 24.13
C LYS A 142 -38.25 27.90 23.59
N GLU A 143 -38.37 26.63 23.96
CA GLU A 143 -39.55 25.80 23.69
C GLU A 143 -40.10 25.24 25.00
N GLN A 144 -41.33 24.68 24.98
CA GLN A 144 -41.99 24.18 26.21
C GLN A 144 -41.18 23.08 26.92
N SER A 145 -40.50 22.22 26.15
CA SER A 145 -39.79 21.04 26.64
C SER A 145 -38.25 21.20 26.65
N GLY A 146 -37.73 22.42 26.51
CA GLY A 146 -36.29 22.69 26.48
C GLY A 146 -35.91 23.84 25.55
N VAL A 147 -34.81 23.67 24.82
CA VAL A 147 -34.30 24.66 23.85
C VAL A 147 -34.19 24.03 22.48
N LYS A 148 -34.86 24.65 21.49
CA LYS A 148 -34.64 24.33 20.09
C LYS A 148 -33.35 24.99 19.63
N TYR A 149 -32.37 24.17 19.26
CA TYR A 149 -31.09 24.61 18.70
C TYR A 149 -31.06 24.33 17.20
N THR A 150 -30.85 25.36 16.39
CA THR A 150 -30.79 25.27 14.94
C THR A 150 -29.45 25.75 14.42
N LEU A 151 -28.83 24.96 13.54
CA LEU A 151 -27.60 25.29 12.83
C LEU A 151 -27.89 25.40 11.32
N TYR A 152 -27.77 26.61 10.78
CA TYR A 152 -27.83 26.88 9.34
C TYR A 152 -26.43 27.08 8.76
N CYS A 153 -26.24 26.62 7.54
CA CYS A 153 -25.08 26.94 6.72
C CYS A 153 -25.50 27.18 5.27
N ASN A 154 -25.11 28.33 4.73
CA ASN A 154 -25.23 28.64 3.31
C ASN A 154 -23.88 28.49 2.62
N ILE A 155 -23.90 27.85 1.47
CA ILE A 155 -22.72 27.44 0.71
C ILE A 155 -22.93 27.83 -0.75
N GLN A 156 -21.91 28.35 -1.41
CA GLN A 156 -21.93 28.59 -2.85
C GLN A 156 -22.02 27.23 -3.58
N ASN A 157 -23.00 27.08 -4.48
CA ASN A 157 -23.45 25.79 -5.04
C ASN A 157 -22.37 25.07 -5.87
N GLN A 158 -21.51 24.28 -5.21
CA GLN A 158 -20.41 23.51 -5.83
C GLN A 158 -20.03 22.21 -5.08
N LEU A 159 -20.70 21.85 -3.99
CA LEU A 159 -20.31 20.68 -3.19
C LEU A 159 -20.84 19.37 -3.76
N ARG A 160 -20.00 18.34 -3.73
CA ARG A 160 -20.38 16.96 -4.02
C ARG A 160 -21.23 16.38 -2.86
N ASN A 161 -22.03 15.36 -3.15
CA ASN A 161 -22.89 14.72 -2.13
C ASN A 161 -22.10 14.17 -0.93
N ASP A 162 -20.90 13.63 -1.13
CA ASP A 162 -20.04 13.16 -0.05
C ASP A 162 -19.59 14.30 0.88
N GLN A 163 -19.32 15.49 0.33
CA GLN A 163 -18.99 16.68 1.13
C GLN A 163 -20.21 17.18 1.92
N ILE A 164 -21.41 17.07 1.36
CA ILE A 164 -22.66 17.42 2.04
C ILE A 164 -22.91 16.49 3.22
N ASP A 165 -22.80 15.17 3.04
CA ASP A 165 -22.95 14.20 4.13
C ASP A 165 -21.91 14.39 5.23
N PHE A 166 -20.67 14.73 4.86
CA PHE A 166 -19.62 15.08 5.81
C PHE A 166 -20.00 16.30 6.67
N LEU A 167 -20.57 17.36 6.07
CA LEU A 167 -21.04 18.54 6.80
C LEU A 167 -22.18 18.20 7.76
N PHE A 168 -23.09 17.29 7.37
CA PHE A 168 -24.13 16.80 8.27
C PHE A 168 -23.56 16.03 9.48
N SER A 169 -22.55 15.17 9.26
CA SER A 169 -21.83 14.52 10.36
C SER A 169 -21.17 15.54 11.29
N MET A 170 -20.52 16.57 10.73
CA MET A 170 -19.94 17.68 11.50
C MET A 170 -20.98 18.44 12.33
N PHE A 171 -22.19 18.66 11.80
CA PHE A 171 -23.30 19.26 12.56
C PHE A 171 -23.77 18.36 13.69
N GLY A 172 -23.92 17.06 13.42
CA GLY A 172 -24.25 16.06 14.43
C GLY A 172 -23.25 16.07 15.59
N TYR A 173 -21.95 16.05 15.29
CA TYR A 173 -20.92 16.18 16.33
C TYR A 173 -21.03 17.51 17.07
N SER A 174 -21.13 18.64 16.37
CA SER A 174 -21.19 19.96 17.01
C SER A 174 -22.35 20.08 18.03
N ILE A 175 -23.52 19.52 17.69
CA ILE A 175 -24.69 19.49 18.58
C ILE A 175 -24.45 18.55 19.76
N SER A 176 -23.94 17.34 19.53
CA SER A 176 -23.57 16.43 20.63
C SER A 176 -22.55 17.09 21.57
N PHE A 177 -21.54 17.79 21.03
CA PHE A 177 -20.54 18.52 21.81
C PHE A 177 -21.13 19.60 22.70
N LEU A 178 -22.04 20.40 22.15
CA LEU A 178 -22.75 21.43 22.91
C LEU A 178 -23.55 20.81 24.06
N ASN A 179 -24.28 19.72 23.78
CA ASN A 179 -25.05 19.01 24.81
C ASN A 179 -24.14 18.50 25.94
N GLU A 180 -23.03 17.85 25.59
CA GLU A 180 -22.05 17.35 26.57
C GLU A 180 -21.44 18.46 27.42
N HIS A 181 -21.22 19.64 26.83
CA HIS A 181 -20.71 20.79 27.56
C HIS A 181 -21.73 21.35 28.55
N LEU A 182 -23.00 21.47 28.11
CA LEU A 182 -24.12 21.97 28.92
C LEU A 182 -24.49 21.03 30.08
N ALA A 183 -24.22 19.73 29.94
CA ALA A 183 -24.47 18.76 31.01
C ALA A 183 -23.63 19.01 32.28
N HIS A 184 -22.49 19.71 32.16
CA HIS A 184 -21.50 19.89 33.22
C HIS A 184 -21.09 18.57 33.94
N ASP A 185 -21.15 17.46 33.21
CA ASP A 185 -20.78 16.13 33.67
C ASP A 185 -19.26 15.94 33.56
N ALA A 186 -18.63 15.48 34.64
CA ALA A 186 -17.17 15.27 34.68
C ALA A 186 -16.73 14.20 33.66
N GLU A 187 -17.53 13.15 33.45
CA GLU A 187 -17.24 12.12 32.44
C GLU A 187 -17.41 12.66 31.03
N GLY A 188 -18.46 13.44 30.78
CA GLY A 188 -18.66 14.21 29.55
C GLY A 188 -17.46 15.10 29.22
N HIS A 189 -17.02 15.94 30.16
CA HIS A 189 -15.84 16.79 29.96
C HIS A 189 -14.57 15.99 29.62
N PHE A 190 -14.40 14.81 30.23
CA PHE A 190 -13.29 13.92 29.93
C PHE A 190 -13.37 13.35 28.49
N ILE A 191 -14.56 12.95 28.04
CA ILE A 191 -14.81 12.51 26.65
C ILE A 191 -14.50 13.64 25.67
N LEU A 192 -14.99 14.85 25.95
CA LEU A 192 -14.78 16.03 25.09
C LEU A 192 -13.30 16.39 24.98
N SER A 193 -12.55 16.32 26.09
CA SER A 193 -11.11 16.58 26.11
C SER A 193 -10.35 15.60 25.21
N ASN A 194 -10.68 14.31 25.28
CA ASN A 194 -10.06 13.28 24.44
C ASN A 194 -10.38 13.44 22.95
N PHE A 195 -11.62 13.81 22.60
CA PHE A 195 -11.97 14.11 21.21
C PHE A 195 -11.21 15.30 20.66
N LYS A 196 -11.12 16.41 21.43
CA LYS A 196 -10.35 17.59 21.02
C LYS A 196 -8.88 17.23 20.81
N ARG A 197 -8.29 16.47 21.73
CA ARG A 197 -6.91 15.98 21.60
C ARG A 197 -6.73 15.08 20.38
N PHE A 198 -7.70 14.20 20.08
CA PHE A 198 -7.69 13.35 18.89
C PHE A 198 -7.71 14.17 17.59
N ASN A 199 -8.63 15.12 17.45
CA ASN A 199 -8.71 15.98 16.24
C ASN A 199 -7.46 16.83 16.05
N GLN A 200 -6.80 17.24 17.14
CA GLN A 200 -5.55 17.98 17.05
C GLN A 200 -4.39 17.15 16.50
N VAL A 201 -4.40 15.82 16.68
CA VAL A 201 -3.30 14.93 16.27
C VAL A 201 -3.57 14.14 14.99
N ILE A 202 -4.82 13.83 14.67
CA ILE A 202 -5.17 12.97 13.53
C ILE A 202 -4.67 13.52 12.21
N ASP A 203 -4.64 14.84 12.01
CA ASP A 203 -4.19 15.47 10.76
C ASP A 203 -2.74 15.98 10.80
N ASN A 204 -2.05 15.88 11.95
CA ASN A 204 -0.66 16.29 12.04
C ASN A 204 0.25 15.33 11.26
N LYS A 205 1.30 15.90 10.66
CA LYS A 205 2.40 15.12 10.12
C LYS A 205 3.16 14.48 11.29
N VAL A 206 3.22 13.14 11.31
CA VAL A 206 3.97 12.41 12.31
C VAL A 206 5.46 12.69 12.10
N THR A 207 6.16 13.17 13.13
CA THR A 207 7.58 13.58 13.09
C THR A 207 8.54 12.51 13.60
N LEU A 208 8.08 11.25 13.74
CA LEU A 208 8.92 10.16 14.19
C LEU A 208 9.88 9.68 13.08
N PRO A 209 11.17 9.43 13.38
CA PRO A 209 12.21 9.21 12.38
C PRO A 209 12.15 7.84 11.69
N LYS A 210 11.48 6.83 12.26
CA LYS A 210 11.43 5.46 11.71
C LYS A 210 10.03 5.09 11.25
N VAL A 211 9.93 4.61 10.01
CA VAL A 211 8.74 3.96 9.46
C VAL A 211 8.89 2.45 9.64
N LEU A 212 8.00 1.84 10.43
CA LEU A 212 7.98 0.39 10.64
C LEU A 212 7.10 -0.33 9.62
N HIS A 213 5.99 0.31 9.23
CA HIS A 213 5.04 -0.21 8.24
C HIS A 213 4.33 0.95 7.54
N GLN A 214 4.04 0.78 6.25
CA GLN A 214 3.27 1.74 5.46
C GLN A 214 2.50 1.01 4.38
N ASN A 215 1.19 1.26 4.29
CA ASN A 215 0.32 0.80 3.22
C ASN A 215 -0.85 1.78 2.99
N GLU A 216 -1.79 1.41 2.11
CA GLU A 216 -2.95 2.26 1.77
C GLU A 216 -3.97 2.46 2.92
N ILE A 217 -3.86 1.67 4.00
CA ILE A 217 -4.83 1.61 5.10
C ILE A 217 -4.28 2.35 6.33
N PHE A 218 -3.02 2.11 6.69
CA PHE A 218 -2.37 2.70 7.86
C PHE A 218 -0.85 2.65 7.77
N ASP A 219 -0.25 3.53 8.57
CA ASP A 219 1.18 3.64 8.79
C ASP A 219 1.52 3.39 10.26
N ILE A 220 2.68 2.80 10.51
CA ILE A 220 3.26 2.63 11.85
C ILE A 220 4.63 3.31 11.88
N PHE A 221 4.77 4.25 12.80
CA PHE A 221 6.01 4.99 13.05
C PHE A 221 6.57 4.68 14.42
N ALA A 222 7.88 4.87 14.59
CA ALA A 222 8.56 4.69 15.86
C ALA A 222 9.68 5.71 16.08
N THR A 223 10.01 5.95 17.34
CA THR A 223 11.27 6.63 17.71
C THR A 223 12.49 5.81 17.27
N ASN A 224 13.65 6.45 17.22
CA ASN A 224 14.90 5.76 16.84
C ASN A 224 15.22 4.56 17.74
N ASP A 225 14.84 4.63 19.01
CA ASP A 225 15.05 3.60 20.02
C ASP A 225 13.81 2.75 20.31
N TYR A 226 12.69 2.96 19.59
CA TYR A 226 11.43 2.21 19.74
C TYR A 226 10.73 2.41 21.10
N SER A 227 11.07 3.48 21.82
CA SER A 227 10.40 3.87 23.06
C SER A 227 8.97 4.38 22.85
N GLU A 228 8.63 4.86 21.65
CA GLU A 228 7.28 5.28 21.29
C GLU A 228 6.89 4.74 19.92
N LEU A 229 5.60 4.44 19.76
CA LEU A 229 4.98 3.97 18.54
C LEU A 229 3.75 4.83 18.22
N ILE A 230 3.60 5.23 16.96
CA ILE A 230 2.40 5.90 16.46
C ILE A 230 1.81 5.06 15.33
N ILE A 231 0.52 4.72 15.44
CA ILE A 231 -0.25 4.05 14.40
C ILE A 231 -1.35 5.00 13.94
N LYS A 232 -1.37 5.36 12.66
CA LYS A 232 -2.37 6.26 12.07
C LYS A 232 -2.90 5.67 10.78
N GLY A 233 -4.20 5.74 10.55
CA GLY A 233 -4.80 5.23 9.32
C GLY A 233 -6.21 5.74 9.04
N ARG A 234 -6.68 5.42 7.84
CA ARG A 234 -8.02 5.75 7.33
C ARG A 234 -8.56 4.54 6.58
N ILE A 235 -9.79 4.14 6.90
CA ILE A 235 -10.45 3.01 6.23
C ILE A 235 -11.82 3.41 5.73
N PHE A 236 -12.16 2.91 4.55
CA PHE A 236 -13.49 3.01 3.97
C PHE A 236 -14.22 1.68 4.12
N LEU A 237 -15.37 1.72 4.79
CA LEU A 237 -16.27 0.58 4.94
C LEU A 237 -17.47 0.74 4.01
N PRO A 238 -18.06 -0.37 3.52
CA PRO A 238 -19.38 -0.32 2.90
C PRO A 238 -20.39 0.35 3.84
N LEU A 239 -21.39 1.01 3.27
CA LEU A 239 -22.49 1.57 4.04
C LEU A 239 -23.21 0.43 4.79
N ILE A 240 -23.27 0.55 6.12
CA ILE A 240 -23.94 -0.39 7.02
C ILE A 240 -24.81 0.40 8.00
N SER A 241 -25.81 -0.26 8.59
CA SER A 241 -26.64 0.37 9.62
C SER A 241 -25.81 0.63 10.89
N PHE A 242 -26.26 1.59 11.70
CA PHE A 242 -25.62 1.88 12.99
C PHE A 242 -25.56 0.64 13.89
N GLN A 243 -26.65 -0.13 13.94
CA GLN A 243 -26.69 -1.39 14.70
C GLN A 243 -25.62 -2.38 14.23
N GLN A 244 -25.44 -2.54 12.91
CA GLN A 244 -24.39 -3.40 12.36
C GLN A 244 -22.98 -2.89 12.71
N LEU A 245 -22.76 -1.57 12.71
CA LEU A 245 -21.49 -0.99 13.15
C LEU A 245 -21.23 -1.33 14.62
N CYS A 246 -22.22 -1.11 15.50
CA CYS A 246 -22.11 -1.46 16.91
C CYS A 246 -21.84 -2.95 17.12
N THR A 247 -22.49 -3.84 16.35
CA THR A 247 -22.19 -5.28 16.40
C THR A 247 -20.73 -5.57 16.02
N LYS A 248 -20.19 -4.90 14.99
CA LYS A 248 -18.77 -5.07 14.61
C LYS A 248 -17.81 -4.64 15.72
N TYR A 249 -18.06 -3.49 16.34
CA TYR A 249 -17.26 -3.00 17.46
C TYR A 249 -17.39 -3.89 18.71
N ASN A 250 -18.61 -4.31 19.04
CA ASN A 250 -18.84 -5.24 20.14
C ASN A 250 -18.16 -6.59 19.90
N ASN A 251 -18.28 -7.15 18.69
CA ASN A 251 -17.58 -8.37 18.31
C ASN A 251 -16.08 -8.19 18.48
N TYR A 252 -15.50 -7.11 17.94
CA TYR A 252 -14.08 -6.78 18.07
C TYR A 252 -13.61 -6.69 19.53
N ILE A 253 -14.41 -6.09 20.42
CA ILE A 253 -14.11 -5.98 21.84
C ILE A 253 -14.23 -7.35 22.54
N SER A 254 -15.29 -8.11 22.24
CA SER A 254 -15.57 -9.42 22.85
C SER A 254 -14.66 -10.55 22.39
N SER A 255 -14.21 -10.48 21.13
CA SER A 255 -13.18 -11.36 20.58
C SER A 255 -11.84 -10.84 21.11
N ASN A 256 -11.51 -11.16 22.37
CA ASN A 256 -10.25 -10.84 23.05
C ASN A 256 -9.18 -10.37 22.07
N SER A 257 -9.06 -9.04 21.89
CA SER A 257 -8.48 -8.48 20.67
C SER A 257 -7.11 -9.10 20.39
N PHE A 258 -6.80 -9.43 19.14
CA PHE A 258 -5.52 -10.05 18.80
C PHE A 258 -4.32 -9.25 19.26
N LEU A 259 -4.49 -7.94 19.46
CA LEU A 259 -3.50 -7.03 20.03
C LEU A 259 -3.39 -7.12 21.57
N PHE A 260 -4.51 -7.33 22.25
CA PHE A 260 -4.64 -7.48 23.71
C PHE A 260 -5.46 -8.73 24.04
N PRO A 261 -4.82 -9.92 24.14
CA PRO A 261 -5.50 -11.19 24.38
C PRO A 261 -6.19 -11.28 25.75
N ILE A 262 -5.75 -10.49 26.73
CA ILE A 262 -6.35 -10.44 28.05
C ILE A 262 -6.98 -9.07 28.22
N VAL A 263 -8.29 -9.07 28.46
CA VAL A 263 -9.10 -7.88 28.69
C VAL A 263 -9.99 -8.16 29.89
N LYS A 264 -9.80 -7.44 31.00
CA LYS A 264 -10.58 -7.63 32.24
C LYS A 264 -11.19 -6.31 32.67
N GLN A 265 -12.50 -6.29 32.93
CA GLN A 265 -13.16 -5.08 33.42
C GLN A 265 -12.79 -4.84 34.89
N ILE A 266 -12.28 -3.65 35.21
CA ILE A 266 -11.95 -3.22 36.58
C ILE A 266 -13.20 -2.63 37.22
N LYS A 267 -13.79 -1.62 36.57
CA LYS A 267 -15.04 -0.99 36.98
C LYS A 267 -15.72 -0.31 35.78
N LYS A 268 -17.02 -0.07 35.91
CA LYS A 268 -17.81 0.69 34.93
C LYS A 268 -18.60 1.75 35.68
N THR A 269 -18.51 2.98 35.22
CA THR A 269 -19.30 4.10 35.71
C THR A 269 -20.48 4.35 34.78
N GLY A 270 -21.14 5.51 34.88
CA GLY A 270 -22.28 5.85 34.02
C GLY A 270 -21.92 5.77 32.53
N ARG A 271 -20.74 6.31 32.17
CA ARG A 271 -20.35 6.49 30.76
C ARG A 271 -18.97 5.96 30.42
N LEU A 272 -18.12 5.75 31.42
CA LEU A 272 -16.74 5.28 31.22
C LEU A 272 -16.60 3.82 31.66
N SER A 273 -15.71 3.10 31.00
CA SER A 273 -15.35 1.72 31.36
C SER A 273 -13.85 1.61 31.58
N TYR A 274 -13.46 1.12 32.75
CA TYR A 274 -12.07 0.93 33.15
C TYR A 274 -11.72 -0.54 32.96
N ILE A 275 -10.70 -0.79 32.16
CA ILE A 275 -10.37 -2.12 31.66
C ILE A 275 -8.86 -2.33 31.80
N HIS A 276 -8.48 -3.46 32.37
CA HIS A 276 -7.13 -3.97 32.39
C HIS A 276 -6.84 -4.72 31.09
N LYS A 277 -5.69 -4.46 30.48
CA LYS A 277 -5.24 -5.11 29.25
C LYS A 277 -3.83 -5.62 29.38
N GLU A 278 -3.59 -6.80 28.81
CA GLU A 278 -2.25 -7.38 28.70
C GLU A 278 -1.93 -7.72 27.25
N THR A 279 -0.69 -7.47 26.83
CA THR A 279 -0.19 -7.79 25.49
C THR A 279 1.23 -8.37 25.53
N PRO A 280 1.50 -9.50 24.85
CA PRO A 280 2.84 -10.05 24.75
C PRO A 280 3.69 -9.39 23.64
N PHE A 281 3.13 -8.49 22.84
CA PHE A 281 3.78 -8.01 21.61
C PHE A 281 4.67 -6.79 21.80
N LEU A 282 4.65 -6.17 22.99
CA LEU A 282 5.30 -4.89 23.25
C LEU A 282 6.54 -4.99 24.14
N GLY A 283 7.12 -6.18 24.34
CA GLY A 283 8.33 -6.32 25.17
C GLY A 283 8.83 -7.75 25.37
N PHE A 284 9.74 -7.93 26.33
CA PHE A 284 10.25 -9.25 26.75
C PHE A 284 9.25 -9.98 27.66
N SER A 285 8.47 -9.23 28.42
CA SER A 285 7.36 -9.70 29.26
C SER A 285 6.03 -9.17 28.72
N ASN A 286 4.92 -9.77 29.18
CA ASN A 286 3.60 -9.23 28.94
C ASN A 286 3.56 -7.78 29.43
N SER A 287 3.30 -6.86 28.50
CA SER A 287 3.07 -5.46 28.80
C SER A 287 1.64 -5.30 29.25
N MET A 288 1.44 -4.58 30.36
CA MET A 288 0.13 -4.44 30.99
C MET A 288 -0.23 -2.97 31.10
N THR A 289 -1.51 -2.66 30.97
CA THR A 289 -2.02 -1.31 31.22
C THR A 289 -3.46 -1.36 31.71
N ASP A 290 -3.81 -0.40 32.55
CA ASP A 290 -5.20 -0.05 32.82
C ASP A 290 -5.60 1.10 31.89
N GLN A 291 -6.74 0.96 31.22
CA GLN A 291 -7.24 1.93 30.27
C GLN A 291 -8.66 2.33 30.63
N VAL A 292 -8.96 3.61 30.43
CA VAL A 292 -10.33 4.11 30.45
C VAL A 292 -10.85 4.23 29.02
N TYR A 293 -12.06 3.73 28.80
CA TYR A 293 -12.78 3.75 27.54
C TYR A 293 -13.98 4.69 27.64
N GLY A 294 -14.19 5.45 26.58
CA GLY A 294 -15.38 6.28 26.42
C GLY A 294 -15.81 6.36 24.96
N SER A 295 -17.03 6.81 24.73
CA SER A 295 -17.56 7.02 23.40
C SER A 295 -18.47 8.24 23.35
N LEU A 296 -18.52 8.89 22.20
CA LEU A 296 -19.47 9.95 21.88
C LEU A 296 -20.28 9.53 20.66
N LEU A 297 -21.60 9.52 20.83
CA LEU A 297 -22.54 9.26 19.77
C LEU A 297 -23.04 10.59 19.18
N ALA A 298 -23.03 10.69 17.86
CA ALA A 298 -23.56 11.82 17.12
C ALA A 298 -24.42 11.32 15.96
N GLU A 299 -25.41 12.10 15.53
CA GLU A 299 -26.12 11.76 14.31
C GLU A 299 -25.12 11.70 13.14
N ARG A 300 -25.09 10.56 12.42
CA ARG A 300 -24.10 10.27 11.36
C ARG A 300 -22.64 10.26 11.84
N GLY A 301 -22.39 9.97 13.12
CA GLY A 301 -21.04 9.91 13.69
C GLY A 301 -20.89 9.01 14.92
N LEU A 302 -19.74 8.36 15.06
CA LEU A 302 -19.34 7.65 16.27
C LEU A 302 -17.88 7.99 16.58
N PHE A 303 -17.58 8.41 17.80
CA PHE A 303 -16.20 8.51 18.28
C PHE A 303 -16.00 7.57 19.45
N VAL A 304 -14.92 6.80 19.42
CA VAL A 304 -14.47 5.97 20.53
C VAL A 304 -13.03 6.31 20.87
N PHE A 305 -12.69 6.27 22.16
CA PHE A 305 -11.31 6.49 22.59
C PHE A 305 -10.94 5.60 23.77
N CYS A 306 -9.64 5.46 23.94
CA CYS A 306 -9.05 4.99 25.17
C CYS A 306 -7.72 5.69 25.45
N GLN A 307 -7.38 5.75 26.73
CA GLN A 307 -6.06 6.15 27.20
C GLN A 307 -5.75 5.44 28.51
N SER A 308 -4.46 5.28 28.80
CA SER A 308 -4.01 4.71 30.05
C SER A 308 -4.30 5.65 31.21
N VAL A 309 -4.92 5.14 32.27
CA VAL A 309 -5.16 5.88 33.52
C VAL A 309 -4.86 4.94 34.68
N PRO A 310 -3.90 5.27 35.56
CA PRO A 310 -3.56 4.42 36.69
C PRO A 310 -4.78 4.27 37.60
N CYS A 311 -5.38 3.08 37.61
CA CYS A 311 -6.55 2.78 38.42
C CYS A 311 -6.10 2.27 39.79
N LYS A 312 -6.38 3.02 40.86
CA LYS A 312 -6.04 2.60 42.23
C LYS A 312 -6.75 1.30 42.64
N ASP A 313 -7.87 1.00 42.00
CA ASP A 313 -8.73 -0.16 42.30
C ASP A 313 -8.34 -1.41 41.49
N CYS A 314 -7.27 -1.36 40.68
CA CYS A 314 -6.85 -2.51 39.88
C CYS A 314 -6.25 -3.60 40.77
N THR A 315 -6.86 -4.79 40.73
CA THR A 315 -6.40 -5.99 41.45
C THR A 315 -5.62 -6.95 40.55
N PHE A 316 -5.50 -6.64 39.24
CA PHE A 316 -4.91 -7.54 38.25
C PHE A 316 -3.40 -7.39 38.07
N ALA A 317 -2.83 -6.22 38.42
CA ALA A 317 -1.39 -5.95 38.29
C ALA A 317 -0.89 -4.91 39.31
N SER A 318 0.40 -4.97 39.65
CA SER A 318 1.05 -3.96 40.50
C SER A 318 1.29 -2.66 39.71
N LYS A 319 1.45 -1.52 40.42
CA LYS A 319 1.75 -0.23 39.77
C LYS A 319 3.02 -0.25 38.92
N GLU A 320 4.03 -1.01 39.35
CA GLU A 320 5.29 -1.16 38.62
C GLU A 320 5.10 -1.89 37.28
N ALA A 321 4.17 -2.84 37.20
CA ALA A 321 3.87 -3.56 35.97
C ALA A 321 3.29 -2.66 34.86
N HIS A 322 2.69 -1.52 35.22
CA HIS A 322 2.17 -0.52 34.28
C HIS A 322 3.26 0.43 33.73
N SER A 323 4.49 0.40 34.26
CA SER A 323 5.58 1.25 33.76
C SER A 323 6.13 0.81 32.39
N TYR A 324 5.73 -0.37 31.93
CA TYR A 324 6.24 -1.01 30.72
C TYR A 324 5.49 -0.63 29.45
N PHE A 325 4.25 -0.13 29.58
CA PHE A 325 3.42 0.27 28.45
C PHE A 325 2.37 1.28 28.87
N GLU A 326 2.24 2.35 28.09
CA GLU A 326 1.22 3.38 28.29
C GLU A 326 0.59 3.76 26.95
N ASP A 327 -0.73 3.76 26.88
CA ASP A 327 -1.51 4.30 25.77
C ASP A 327 -1.78 5.77 26.04
N LEU A 328 -0.95 6.63 25.44
CA LEU A 328 -1.00 8.08 25.65
C LEU A 328 -2.27 8.70 25.08
N ILE A 329 -2.73 8.19 23.94
CA ILE A 329 -4.00 8.50 23.30
C ILE A 329 -4.28 7.49 22.19
N SER A 330 -5.45 6.87 22.23
CA SER A 330 -5.97 6.04 21.16
C SER A 330 -7.41 6.44 20.86
N GLY A 331 -7.76 6.57 19.58
CA GLY A 331 -9.11 6.94 19.18
C GLY A 331 -9.45 6.53 17.76
N GLU A 332 -10.75 6.40 17.52
CA GLU A 332 -11.33 6.14 16.21
C GLU A 332 -12.61 6.95 16.02
N MET A 333 -12.68 7.67 14.90
CA MET A 333 -13.81 8.50 14.50
C MET A 333 -14.41 7.93 13.22
N VAL A 334 -15.68 7.56 13.27
CA VAL A 334 -16.45 7.02 12.17
C VAL A 334 -17.49 8.04 11.71
N SER A 335 -17.51 8.33 10.42
CA SER A 335 -18.46 9.25 9.77
C SER A 335 -19.19 8.57 8.61
N TRP A 336 -20.48 8.83 8.48
CA TRP A 336 -21.27 8.42 7.31
C TRP A 336 -21.06 9.45 6.20
N VAL A 337 -20.48 9.02 5.08
CA VAL A 337 -20.07 9.91 3.98
C VAL A 337 -20.53 9.31 2.66
N GLY A 338 -21.62 9.81 2.08
CA GLY A 338 -22.20 9.27 0.85
C GLY A 338 -22.63 7.82 1.01
N HIS A 339 -22.13 6.96 0.12
CA HIS A 339 -22.45 5.53 0.09
C HIS A 339 -21.46 4.65 0.87
N ARG A 340 -20.72 5.21 1.84
CA ARG A 340 -19.71 4.50 2.63
C ARG A 340 -19.57 5.07 4.05
N LEU A 341 -18.93 4.31 4.93
CA LEU A 341 -18.41 4.86 6.19
C LEU A 341 -16.92 5.15 6.05
N GLU A 342 -16.49 6.26 6.63
CA GLU A 342 -15.09 6.59 6.79
C GLU A 342 -14.71 6.44 8.26
N ALA A 343 -13.67 5.63 8.54
CA ALA A 343 -13.13 5.43 9.87
C ALA A 343 -11.68 5.93 9.92
N ASN A 344 -11.46 7.04 10.63
CA ASN A 344 -10.14 7.60 10.89
C ASN A 344 -9.67 7.16 12.28
N PHE A 345 -8.44 6.65 12.41
CA PHE A 345 -7.92 6.22 13.70
C PHE A 345 -6.48 6.66 13.94
N TYR A 346 -6.16 6.82 15.22
CA TYR A 346 -4.87 7.23 15.72
C TYR A 346 -4.59 6.52 17.05
N HIS A 347 -3.40 5.94 17.18
CA HIS A 347 -2.91 5.32 18.40
C HIS A 347 -1.51 5.83 18.68
N HIS A 348 -1.26 6.28 19.90
CA HIS A 348 0.05 6.72 20.35
C HIS A 348 0.41 6.00 21.64
N TRP A 349 1.45 5.18 21.55
CA TRP A 349 1.86 4.25 22.59
C TRP A 349 3.28 4.55 23.04
N SER A 350 3.48 4.63 24.36
CA SER A 350 4.78 4.58 25.00
C SER A 350 5.12 3.12 25.30
N THR A 351 6.24 2.65 24.77
CA THR A 351 6.74 1.27 24.83
C THR A 351 8.21 1.23 25.27
N PRO A 352 8.55 1.71 26.48
CA PRO A 352 9.94 1.82 26.94
C PRO A 352 10.67 0.47 26.98
N THR A 353 9.95 -0.64 27.12
CA THR A 353 10.52 -1.99 27.14
C THR A 353 11.03 -2.45 25.78
N LEU A 354 10.42 -2.04 24.65
CA LEU A 354 10.89 -2.39 23.31
C LEU A 354 12.32 -1.89 23.03
N LYS A 355 12.70 -0.76 23.63
CA LYS A 355 14.06 -0.21 23.60
C LYS A 355 15.09 -1.18 24.17
N MET A 356 14.73 -1.91 25.22
CA MET A 356 15.62 -2.81 25.97
C MET A 356 15.74 -4.19 25.31
N VAL A 357 14.83 -4.56 24.40
CA VAL A 357 14.85 -5.85 23.69
C VAL A 357 16.00 -5.87 22.66
N ASP A 358 16.73 -6.98 22.56
CA ASP A 358 17.77 -7.15 21.54
C ASP A 358 17.22 -6.98 20.11
N LYS A 359 18.09 -6.61 19.17
CA LYS A 359 17.70 -6.24 17.79
C LYS A 359 16.92 -7.34 17.06
N THR A 360 17.24 -8.62 17.30
CA THR A 360 16.61 -9.75 16.60
C THR A 360 15.21 -10.01 17.17
N LYS A 361 15.09 -10.10 18.50
CA LYS A 361 13.79 -10.27 19.16
C LYS A 361 12.88 -9.07 18.98
N ARG A 362 13.44 -7.85 18.97
CA ARG A 362 12.67 -6.63 18.68
C ARG A 362 12.06 -6.68 17.28
N GLY A 363 12.80 -7.19 16.29
CA GLY A 363 12.26 -7.42 14.95
C GLY A 363 11.07 -8.38 14.95
N ILE A 364 11.11 -9.42 15.78
CA ILE A 364 9.99 -10.35 15.98
C ILE A 364 8.79 -9.63 16.63
N CYS A 365 8.99 -8.92 17.74
CA CYS A 365 7.93 -8.16 18.43
C CYS A 365 7.23 -7.18 17.48
N VAL A 366 8.00 -6.40 16.72
CA VAL A 366 7.47 -5.43 15.74
C VAL A 366 6.67 -6.14 14.64
N MET A 367 7.17 -7.25 14.08
CA MET A 367 6.45 -8.01 13.07
C MET A 367 5.16 -8.63 13.62
N SER A 368 5.19 -9.16 14.84
CA SER A 368 4.00 -9.69 15.52
C SER A 368 2.97 -8.57 15.75
N LEU A 369 3.40 -7.40 16.22
CA LEU A 369 2.55 -6.24 16.42
C LEU A 369 1.87 -5.79 15.12
N ILE A 370 2.63 -5.64 14.04
CA ILE A 370 2.08 -5.27 12.72
C ILE A 370 1.03 -6.29 12.30
N SER A 371 1.34 -7.58 12.46
CA SER A 371 0.47 -8.68 12.05
C SER A 371 -0.81 -8.75 12.89
N THR A 372 -0.72 -8.62 14.21
CA THR A 372 -1.89 -8.67 15.10
C THR A 372 -2.75 -7.42 14.96
N PHE A 373 -2.17 -6.25 14.70
CA PHE A 373 -2.93 -5.05 14.35
C PHE A 373 -3.68 -5.23 13.02
N LEU A 374 -3.04 -5.78 11.98
CA LEU A 374 -3.69 -6.12 10.71
C LEU A 374 -4.86 -7.09 10.90
N LEU A 375 -4.65 -8.18 11.63
CA LEU A 375 -5.70 -9.16 11.91
C LEU A 375 -6.86 -8.54 12.69
N SER A 376 -6.56 -7.76 13.73
CA SER A 376 -7.54 -6.98 14.50
C SER A 376 -8.42 -6.12 13.60
N ARG A 377 -7.79 -5.40 12.64
CA ARG A 377 -8.52 -4.58 11.68
C ARG A 377 -9.37 -5.42 10.75
N ILE A 378 -8.85 -6.49 10.14
CA ILE A 378 -9.64 -7.37 9.26
C ILE A 378 -10.87 -7.91 9.98
N ILE A 379 -10.73 -8.36 11.23
CA ILE A 379 -11.83 -8.88 12.04
C ILE A 379 -12.89 -7.82 12.24
N MET A 380 -12.51 -6.60 12.63
CA MET A 380 -13.43 -5.47 12.77
C MET A 380 -14.13 -5.15 11.44
N LEU A 381 -13.40 -5.09 10.32
CA LEU A 381 -13.98 -4.76 9.00
C LEU A 381 -15.03 -5.79 8.56
N TYR A 382 -14.76 -7.08 8.77
CA TYR A 382 -15.63 -8.18 8.39
C TYR A 382 -16.64 -8.57 9.48
N GLY A 383 -16.53 -8.02 10.70
CA GLY A 383 -17.40 -8.35 11.83
C GLY A 383 -17.25 -9.79 12.32
N LEU A 384 -16.07 -10.38 12.16
CA LEU A 384 -15.82 -11.79 12.52
C LEU A 384 -15.79 -11.95 14.04
N ASN A 385 -16.32 -13.07 14.54
CA ASN A 385 -16.20 -13.44 15.95
C ASN A 385 -15.21 -14.61 16.06
N ILE A 386 -13.99 -14.33 16.49
CA ILE A 386 -12.91 -15.32 16.59
C ILE A 386 -12.34 -15.30 18.01
N THR A 387 -12.42 -16.43 18.69
CA THR A 387 -11.79 -16.59 20.00
C THR A 387 -10.29 -16.76 19.83
N VAL A 388 -9.49 -15.94 20.51
CA VAL A 388 -8.02 -16.07 20.51
C VAL A 388 -7.61 -16.96 21.68
N PRO A 389 -7.00 -18.14 21.45
CA PRO A 389 -6.33 -18.92 22.48
C PRO A 389 -5.28 -18.11 23.24
N SER A 390 -5.01 -18.49 24.50
CA SER A 390 -3.93 -17.89 25.29
C SER A 390 -2.60 -18.00 24.55
N LEU A 391 -1.94 -16.86 24.36
CA LEU A 391 -0.64 -16.80 23.69
C LEU A 391 0.43 -17.40 24.60
N LYS A 392 1.27 -18.26 24.02
CA LYS A 392 2.40 -18.88 24.73
C LYS A 392 3.49 -17.82 25.02
N GLU A 393 4.26 -18.00 26.09
CA GLU A 393 5.32 -17.05 26.47
C GLU A 393 6.49 -16.99 25.47
N ASN A 394 6.68 -18.02 24.64
CA ASN A 394 7.78 -18.07 23.68
C ASN A 394 7.47 -17.25 22.41
N LEU A 395 8.28 -16.22 22.15
CA LEU A 395 8.20 -15.31 20.99
C LEU A 395 8.11 -16.02 19.61
N LEU A 396 8.81 -17.14 19.42
CA LEU A 396 8.78 -17.89 18.15
C LEU A 396 7.45 -18.64 17.99
N LEU A 397 6.94 -19.22 19.08
CA LEU A 397 5.63 -19.88 19.09
C LEU A 397 4.50 -18.86 18.89
N GLN A 398 4.62 -17.66 19.47
CA GLN A 398 3.69 -16.56 19.20
C GLN A 398 3.61 -16.22 17.71
N LEU A 399 4.75 -16.14 17.01
CA LEU A 399 4.77 -15.92 15.56
C LEU A 399 4.06 -17.02 14.78
N ILE A 400 4.26 -18.29 15.16
CA ILE A 400 3.60 -19.44 14.54
C ILE A 400 2.08 -19.36 14.77
N ASP A 401 1.65 -18.99 15.97
CA ASP A 401 0.23 -18.80 16.31
C ASP A 401 -0.37 -17.66 15.47
N VAL A 402 0.30 -16.51 15.38
CA VAL A 402 -0.11 -15.37 14.53
C VAL A 402 -0.24 -15.78 13.05
N CYS A 403 0.69 -16.59 12.54
CA CYS A 403 0.60 -17.12 11.17
C CYS A 403 -0.60 -18.06 11.00
N SER A 404 -0.86 -18.92 11.99
CA SER A 404 -2.01 -19.83 11.99
C SER A 404 -3.34 -19.08 12.02
N TYR A 405 -3.44 -18.01 12.83
CA TYR A 405 -4.60 -17.14 12.87
C TYR A 405 -4.82 -16.39 11.57
N THR A 406 -3.75 -15.99 10.89
CA THR A 406 -3.85 -15.36 9.56
C THR A 406 -4.54 -16.30 8.57
N ASN A 407 -4.21 -17.60 8.60
CA ASN A 407 -4.87 -18.59 7.76
C ASN A 407 -6.35 -18.78 8.15
N LEU A 408 -6.66 -18.78 9.45
CA LEU A 408 -8.03 -18.89 9.94
C LEU A 408 -8.89 -17.69 9.51
N VAL A 409 -8.41 -16.47 9.73
CA VAL A 409 -9.09 -15.24 9.31
C VAL A 409 -9.29 -15.24 7.79
N ASN A 410 -8.27 -15.62 7.02
CA ASN A 410 -8.39 -15.73 5.56
C ASN A 410 -9.51 -16.70 5.14
N LYS A 411 -9.65 -17.84 5.82
CA LYS A 411 -10.74 -18.79 5.58
C LYS A 411 -12.11 -18.13 5.79
N TYR A 412 -12.32 -17.46 6.93
CA TYR A 412 -13.58 -16.77 7.23
C TYR A 412 -13.87 -15.62 6.25
N VAL A 413 -12.85 -14.86 5.85
CA VAL A 413 -13.01 -13.80 4.83
C VAL A 413 -13.45 -14.38 3.49
N ILE A 414 -12.88 -15.52 3.08
CA ILE A 414 -13.27 -16.21 1.84
C ILE A 414 -14.72 -16.71 1.94
N GLU A 415 -15.11 -17.28 3.08
CA GLU A 415 -16.47 -17.75 3.34
C GLU A 415 -17.49 -16.60 3.31
N ASP A 416 -17.23 -15.48 4.01
CA ASP A 416 -18.10 -14.30 4.01
C ASP A 416 -18.25 -13.68 2.62
N ARG A 417 -17.15 -13.55 1.86
CA ARG A 417 -17.21 -13.08 0.46
C ARG A 417 -18.06 -14.00 -0.41
N THR A 418 -17.91 -15.31 -0.24
CA THR A 418 -18.68 -16.30 -1.00
C THR A 418 -20.16 -16.23 -0.65
N LYS A 419 -20.50 -16.05 0.63
CA LYS A 419 -21.88 -15.88 1.12
C LYS A 419 -22.52 -14.61 0.54
N LYS A 420 -21.84 -13.47 0.65
CA LYS A 420 -22.31 -12.19 0.07
C LYS A 420 -22.47 -12.23 -1.43
N MET A 421 -21.58 -12.92 -2.16
CA MET A 421 -21.75 -13.12 -3.61
C MET A 421 -22.98 -13.96 -3.95
N LYS A 422 -23.36 -14.93 -3.11
CA LYS A 422 -24.60 -15.70 -3.29
C LYS A 422 -25.83 -14.84 -3.00
N GLU A 423 -25.80 -14.04 -1.93
CA GLU A 423 -26.90 -13.13 -1.56
C GLU A 423 -27.10 -12.01 -2.59
N ALA A 424 -26.02 -11.42 -3.10
CA ALA A 424 -26.09 -10.39 -4.14
C ALA A 424 -26.72 -10.90 -5.45
N LYS A 425 -26.51 -12.18 -5.80
CA LYS A 425 -27.19 -12.81 -6.93
C LYS A 425 -28.71 -12.95 -6.73
N ILE A 426 -29.15 -13.10 -5.48
CA ILE A 426 -30.57 -13.21 -5.11
C ILE A 426 -31.22 -11.81 -5.12
N VAL A 427 -30.53 -10.78 -4.59
CA VAL A 427 -31.04 -9.40 -4.58
C VAL A 427 -31.11 -8.78 -5.98
N GLN A 428 -30.16 -9.09 -6.87
CA GLN A 428 -30.21 -8.66 -8.28
C GLN A 428 -31.41 -9.19 -9.06
N GLN A 429 -32.12 -10.22 -8.56
CA GLN A 429 -33.36 -10.69 -9.17
C GLN A 429 -34.58 -9.85 -8.76
N ASN A 430 -34.48 -9.03 -7.70
CA ASN A 430 -35.64 -8.39 -7.07
C ASN A 430 -35.63 -6.85 -7.07
N GLU A 431 -34.51 -6.18 -7.37
CA GLU A 431 -34.47 -4.71 -7.38
C GLU A 431 -34.09 -4.13 -8.76
N THR A 432 -35.07 -3.50 -9.41
CA THR A 432 -34.86 -2.59 -10.54
C THR A 432 -34.49 -1.21 -10.01
N VAL A 433 -33.24 -1.04 -9.57
CA VAL A 433 -32.71 0.29 -9.29
C VAL A 433 -32.48 0.99 -10.63
N ALA A 434 -33.27 2.02 -10.89
CA ALA A 434 -33.12 2.88 -12.06
C ALA A 434 -31.80 3.67 -11.98
N SER A 435 -30.72 3.13 -12.53
CA SER A 435 -29.52 3.92 -12.81
C SER A 435 -29.80 4.82 -14.02
N SER A 436 -29.73 6.14 -13.83
CA SER A 436 -29.95 7.15 -14.88
C SER A 436 -28.94 7.10 -16.05
N PHE A 437 -27.86 6.33 -15.91
CA PHE A 437 -26.85 6.17 -16.96
C PHE A 437 -26.97 4.81 -17.65
N ASN A 438 -27.47 4.79 -18.89
CA ASN A 438 -27.48 3.61 -19.73
C ASN A 438 -26.31 3.67 -20.72
N LEU A 439 -25.20 2.99 -20.39
CA LEU A 439 -24.02 2.89 -21.25
C LEU A 439 -24.36 2.40 -22.66
N LEU A 440 -25.34 1.51 -22.81
CA LEU A 440 -25.72 0.95 -24.12
C LEU A 440 -26.39 1.98 -25.04
N ALA A 441 -27.06 2.99 -24.46
CA ALA A 441 -27.75 4.05 -25.18
C ALA A 441 -26.79 5.09 -25.80
N LEU A 442 -25.52 5.10 -25.40
CA LEU A 442 -24.51 5.97 -26.00
C LEU A 442 -24.16 5.54 -27.43
N SER A 443 -23.69 6.50 -28.25
CA SER A 443 -23.18 6.23 -29.59
C SER A 443 -21.96 5.30 -29.54
N ALA A 444 -21.73 4.55 -30.62
CA ALA A 444 -20.58 3.63 -30.70
C ALA A 444 -19.24 4.37 -30.51
N GLN A 445 -19.10 5.56 -31.10
CA GLN A 445 -17.88 6.37 -30.99
C GLN A 445 -17.60 6.80 -29.54
N LEU A 446 -18.62 7.26 -28.79
CA LEU A 446 -18.45 7.64 -27.38
C LEU A 446 -18.14 6.42 -26.51
N LYS A 447 -18.75 5.27 -26.79
CA LYS A 447 -18.44 4.01 -26.09
C LYS A 447 -17.00 3.57 -26.32
N GLU A 448 -16.54 3.57 -27.57
CA GLU A 448 -15.14 3.22 -27.89
C GLU A 448 -14.17 4.19 -27.21
N HIS A 449 -14.47 5.50 -27.21
CA HIS A 449 -13.66 6.49 -26.51
C HIS A 449 -13.59 6.22 -25.00
N ILE A 450 -14.72 5.91 -24.36
CA ILE A 450 -14.76 5.50 -22.95
C ILE A 450 -13.90 4.25 -22.74
N PHE A 451 -14.02 3.23 -23.59
CA PHE A 451 -13.27 1.98 -23.48
C PHE A 451 -11.76 2.20 -23.60
N ASP A 452 -11.31 3.17 -24.40
CA ASP A 452 -9.89 3.48 -24.58
C ASP A 452 -9.23 4.11 -23.34
N PHE A 453 -10.02 4.72 -22.44
CA PHE A 453 -9.53 5.21 -21.15
C PHE A 453 -9.50 4.16 -20.04
N LEU A 454 -10.15 3.01 -20.25
CA LEU A 454 -10.28 2.02 -19.19
C LEU A 454 -9.06 1.11 -19.12
N PRO A 455 -8.58 0.77 -17.90
CA PRO A 455 -7.57 -0.26 -17.76
C PRO A 455 -8.14 -1.62 -18.18
N LEU A 456 -7.25 -2.52 -18.58
CA LEU A 456 -7.60 -3.86 -19.07
C LEU A 456 -8.55 -4.60 -18.12
N GLU A 457 -8.34 -4.53 -16.80
CA GLU A 457 -9.19 -5.18 -15.80
C GLU A 457 -10.63 -4.66 -15.83
N SER A 458 -10.83 -3.34 -15.92
CA SER A 458 -12.15 -2.73 -15.98
C SER A 458 -12.85 -3.03 -17.30
N LEU A 459 -12.09 -3.01 -18.40
CA LEU A 459 -12.57 -3.35 -19.75
C LEU A 459 -13.07 -4.80 -19.81
N LEU A 460 -12.27 -5.75 -19.30
CA LEU A 460 -12.67 -7.15 -19.23
C LEU A 460 -13.88 -7.34 -18.31
N SER A 461 -13.97 -6.60 -17.20
CA SER A 461 -15.13 -6.66 -16.31
C SER A 461 -16.41 -6.18 -17.00
N LEU A 462 -16.35 -5.07 -17.76
CA LEU A 462 -17.46 -4.57 -18.57
C LEU A 462 -17.89 -5.57 -19.65
N SER A 463 -16.93 -6.29 -20.24
CA SER A 463 -17.23 -7.33 -21.23
C SER A 463 -18.05 -8.49 -20.64
N LEU A 464 -18.06 -8.67 -19.31
CA LEU A 464 -18.86 -9.69 -18.64
C LEU A 464 -20.28 -9.22 -18.30
N CYS A 465 -20.57 -7.92 -18.38
CA CYS A 465 -21.87 -7.38 -18.01
C CYS A 465 -22.97 -7.75 -19.02
N CYS A 466 -22.69 -7.71 -20.32
CA CYS A 466 -23.64 -8.15 -21.35
C CYS A 466 -22.96 -8.55 -22.67
N LYS A 467 -23.69 -9.30 -23.51
CA LYS A 467 -23.19 -9.78 -24.82
C LYS A 467 -22.80 -8.65 -25.77
N THR A 468 -23.53 -7.54 -25.77
CA THR A 468 -23.27 -6.40 -26.67
C THR A 468 -21.93 -5.74 -26.35
N LEU A 469 -21.70 -5.40 -25.08
CA LEU A 469 -20.42 -4.84 -24.63
C LEU A 469 -19.28 -5.82 -24.87
N LYS A 470 -19.51 -7.11 -24.61
CA LYS A 470 -18.53 -8.17 -24.91
C LYS A 470 -18.07 -8.13 -26.36
N LEU A 471 -19.02 -8.10 -27.30
CA LEU A 471 -18.70 -8.11 -28.73
C LEU A 471 -17.95 -6.84 -29.13
N GLN A 472 -18.41 -5.66 -28.72
CA GLN A 472 -17.78 -4.38 -29.05
C GLN A 472 -16.35 -4.29 -28.52
N ILE A 473 -16.17 -4.63 -27.24
CA ILE A 473 -14.86 -4.59 -26.58
C ILE A 473 -13.90 -5.55 -27.27
N LEU A 474 -14.31 -6.81 -27.50
CA LEU A 474 -13.45 -7.85 -28.06
C LEU A 474 -13.21 -7.72 -29.57
N SER A 475 -14.07 -7.00 -30.29
CA SER A 475 -13.89 -6.76 -31.73
C SER A 475 -12.80 -5.74 -32.06
N ASN A 476 -12.41 -4.90 -31.10
CA ASN A 476 -11.39 -3.89 -31.32
C ASN A 476 -9.98 -4.48 -31.12
N THR A 477 -9.38 -4.99 -32.20
CA THR A 477 -8.04 -5.59 -32.19
C THR A 477 -6.93 -4.62 -31.81
N ASN A 478 -7.05 -3.36 -32.22
CA ASN A 478 -6.04 -2.31 -32.01
C ASN A 478 -5.88 -1.97 -30.52
N ARG A 479 -6.98 -1.99 -29.77
CA ARG A 479 -6.96 -1.80 -28.31
C ARG A 479 -6.10 -2.86 -27.62
N PHE A 480 -6.28 -4.13 -27.98
CA PHE A 480 -5.50 -5.21 -27.40
C PHE A 480 -4.04 -5.22 -27.88
N GLU A 481 -3.79 -4.80 -29.12
CA GLU A 481 -2.43 -4.56 -29.60
C GLU A 481 -1.71 -3.54 -28.73
N THR A 482 -2.37 -2.40 -28.47
CA THR A 482 -1.84 -1.33 -27.64
C THR A 482 -1.54 -1.81 -26.22
N PHE A 483 -2.45 -2.59 -25.61
CA PHE A 483 -2.19 -3.21 -24.31
C PHE A 483 -1.00 -4.17 -24.33
N PHE A 484 -0.86 -4.96 -25.40
CA PHE A 484 0.28 -5.85 -25.58
C PHE A 484 1.59 -5.08 -25.67
N GLU A 485 1.67 -4.09 -26.56
CA GLU A 485 2.85 -3.25 -26.77
C GLU A 485 3.30 -2.55 -25.48
N LEU A 486 2.37 -1.92 -24.76
CA LEU A 486 2.69 -1.14 -23.57
C LEU A 486 3.11 -1.99 -22.36
N HIS A 487 2.48 -3.14 -22.15
CA HIS A 487 2.61 -3.88 -20.89
C HIS A 487 3.29 -5.24 -20.98
N PHE A 488 3.33 -5.85 -22.17
CA PHE A 488 3.73 -7.24 -22.31
C PHE A 488 4.82 -7.46 -23.35
N ASN A 489 4.91 -6.65 -24.40
CA ASN A 489 5.91 -6.81 -25.46
C ASN A 489 7.33 -6.63 -24.90
N PRO A 490 8.22 -7.64 -25.01
CA PRO A 490 9.61 -7.50 -24.62
C PRO A 490 10.38 -6.45 -25.44
N ASN A 491 9.97 -6.20 -26.70
CA ASN A 491 10.62 -5.22 -27.58
C ASN A 491 10.46 -3.78 -27.09
N THR A 492 9.46 -3.50 -26.25
CA THR A 492 9.30 -2.18 -25.62
C THR A 492 10.07 -2.06 -24.31
N PHE A 493 10.66 -3.16 -23.82
CA PHE A 493 11.41 -3.20 -22.56
C PHE A 493 12.93 -3.29 -22.78
N PHE A 494 13.36 -4.08 -23.76
CA PHE A 494 14.77 -4.23 -24.15
C PHE A 494 15.07 -3.51 -25.47
N LEU A 495 16.22 -2.86 -25.54
CA LEU A 495 16.75 -2.24 -26.77
C LEU A 495 17.49 -3.28 -27.64
N LYS A 496 18.17 -4.25 -27.01
CA LYS A 496 18.85 -5.34 -27.72
C LYS A 496 17.91 -6.48 -28.03
N LYS A 497 17.79 -6.81 -29.31
CA LYS A 497 16.95 -7.93 -29.80
C LYS A 497 17.47 -9.28 -29.31
N GLU A 498 18.77 -9.41 -29.11
CA GLU A 498 19.44 -10.62 -28.62
C GLU A 498 19.00 -11.01 -27.20
N ARG A 499 18.39 -10.09 -26.45
CA ARG A 499 17.81 -10.36 -25.12
C ARG A 499 16.41 -10.98 -25.19
N ILE A 500 15.77 -10.96 -26.35
CA ILE A 500 14.39 -11.42 -26.56
C ILE A 500 14.44 -12.82 -27.19
N LEU A 501 13.58 -13.75 -26.75
CA LEU A 501 13.45 -15.05 -27.41
C LEU A 501 12.57 -14.90 -28.67
N GLU A 502 12.90 -15.60 -29.75
CA GLU A 502 12.09 -15.59 -30.98
C GLU A 502 10.64 -16.03 -30.73
N THR A 503 10.45 -17.02 -29.85
CA THR A 503 9.12 -17.47 -29.42
C THR A 503 8.29 -16.40 -28.69
N GLN A 504 8.92 -15.32 -28.23
CA GLN A 504 8.24 -14.16 -27.64
C GLN A 504 7.91 -13.06 -28.66
N GLN A 505 8.39 -13.19 -29.91
CA GLN A 505 8.15 -12.23 -31.00
C GLN A 505 6.94 -12.62 -31.86
N GLU A 506 6.49 -13.89 -31.81
CA GLU A 506 5.32 -14.34 -32.56
C GLU A 506 4.02 -13.82 -31.93
N THR A 507 3.44 -12.77 -32.52
CA THR A 507 2.08 -12.33 -32.21
C THR A 507 1.07 -13.24 -32.92
N SER A 508 0.17 -13.85 -32.16
CA SER A 508 -0.98 -14.56 -32.76
C SER A 508 -1.84 -13.60 -33.59
N GLN A 509 -2.56 -14.09 -34.61
CA GLN A 509 -3.51 -13.28 -35.39
C GLN A 509 -4.62 -12.61 -34.55
N ASN A 510 -4.76 -12.97 -33.27
CA ASN A 510 -5.77 -12.44 -32.37
C ASN A 510 -5.11 -11.76 -31.15
N ASN A 511 -5.01 -10.43 -31.20
CA ASN A 511 -4.39 -9.63 -30.14
C ASN A 511 -5.02 -9.84 -28.75
N TYR A 512 -6.32 -10.10 -28.67
CA TYR A 512 -6.98 -10.41 -27.39
C TYR A 512 -6.46 -11.72 -26.77
N LYS A 513 -6.27 -12.78 -27.58
CA LYS A 513 -5.70 -14.04 -27.09
C LYS A 513 -4.26 -13.84 -26.63
N THR A 514 -3.46 -13.06 -27.36
CA THR A 514 -2.09 -12.70 -27.00
C THR A 514 -2.04 -11.98 -25.64
N VAL A 515 -2.87 -10.95 -25.44
CA VAL A 515 -2.98 -10.22 -24.16
C VAL A 515 -3.45 -11.14 -23.04
N SER A 516 -4.45 -12.00 -23.30
CA SER A 516 -4.98 -12.93 -22.31
C SER A 516 -3.93 -13.93 -21.84
N LEU A 517 -3.14 -14.48 -22.75
CA LEU A 517 -2.03 -15.38 -22.44
C LEU A 517 -0.92 -14.67 -21.67
N ALA A 518 -0.54 -13.46 -22.09
CA ALA A 518 0.45 -12.65 -21.40
C ALA A 518 0.00 -12.29 -19.97
N LYS A 519 -1.27 -11.92 -19.79
CA LYS A 519 -1.86 -11.66 -18.47
C LYS A 519 -1.90 -12.92 -17.61
N PHE A 520 -2.27 -14.07 -18.18
CA PHE A 520 -2.23 -15.35 -17.49
C PHE A 520 -0.81 -15.66 -16.98
N ASN A 521 0.20 -15.47 -17.83
CA ASN A 521 1.60 -15.63 -17.45
C ASN A 521 1.97 -14.63 -16.34
N GLN A 522 1.64 -13.35 -16.44
CA GLN A 522 1.89 -12.37 -15.37
C GLN A 522 1.25 -12.78 -14.02
N VAL A 523 0.02 -13.29 -14.04
CA VAL A 523 -0.66 -13.82 -12.85
C VAL A 523 0.04 -15.07 -12.31
N LYS A 524 0.53 -15.94 -13.20
CA LYS A 524 1.31 -17.13 -12.83
C LYS A 524 2.58 -16.73 -12.08
N TRP A 525 3.31 -15.74 -12.58
CA TRP A 525 4.48 -15.16 -11.92
C TRP A 525 4.18 -14.59 -10.54
N THR A 526 3.13 -13.80 -10.43
CA THR A 526 2.78 -13.13 -9.16
C THR A 526 2.21 -14.10 -8.13
N ARG A 527 1.40 -15.09 -8.53
CA ARG A 527 0.63 -15.93 -7.59
C ARG A 527 1.03 -17.41 -7.58
N ARG A 528 1.35 -18.02 -8.72
CA ARG A 528 1.38 -19.49 -8.88
C ARG A 528 2.76 -20.12 -9.13
N LEU A 529 3.80 -19.32 -9.35
CA LEU A 529 5.12 -19.82 -9.79
C LEU A 529 5.79 -20.85 -8.85
N THR A 530 5.36 -20.93 -7.57
CA THR A 530 5.90 -21.89 -6.60
C THR A 530 5.10 -23.20 -6.50
N LYS A 531 4.07 -23.41 -7.32
CA LYS A 531 3.23 -24.61 -7.23
C LYS A 531 3.90 -25.85 -7.85
N THR A 532 4.76 -25.65 -8.83
CA THR A 532 5.48 -26.69 -9.57
C THR A 532 6.96 -26.34 -9.54
N VAL A 533 7.67 -26.90 -8.56
CA VAL A 533 9.12 -26.76 -8.42
C VAL A 533 9.73 -28.10 -8.72
N GLU A 534 10.52 -28.17 -9.78
CA GLU A 534 11.22 -29.38 -10.18
C GLU A 534 12.72 -29.21 -9.99
N ARG A 535 13.40 -30.28 -9.58
CA ARG A 535 14.84 -30.28 -9.34
C ARG A 535 15.48 -31.38 -10.16
N PHE A 536 16.57 -31.04 -10.83
CA PHE A 536 17.32 -31.96 -11.68
C PHE A 536 18.80 -31.86 -11.33
N GLN A 537 19.40 -32.97 -10.91
CA GLN A 537 20.85 -33.04 -10.74
C GLN A 537 21.50 -33.05 -12.12
N ILE A 538 22.30 -32.05 -12.48
CA ILE A 538 22.93 -31.92 -13.80
C ILE A 538 24.41 -32.26 -13.74
N PHE A 539 25.12 -31.72 -12.76
CA PHE A 539 26.53 -31.99 -12.48
C PHE A 539 26.68 -32.73 -11.15
N ASN A 540 27.74 -33.49 -10.95
CA ASN A 540 27.98 -34.22 -9.70
C ASN A 540 28.72 -33.32 -8.71
N ASN A 541 27.99 -32.76 -7.74
CA ASN A 541 28.53 -31.91 -6.67
C ASN A 541 29.39 -30.73 -7.16
N SER A 542 29.11 -30.24 -8.36
CA SER A 542 29.85 -29.15 -9.01
C SER A 542 28.90 -28.03 -9.39
N PRO A 543 29.27 -26.74 -9.26
CA PRO A 543 28.35 -25.63 -9.45
C PRO A 543 27.82 -25.54 -10.90
N VAL A 544 26.58 -25.07 -11.03
CA VAL A 544 26.01 -24.62 -12.31
C VAL A 544 26.41 -23.15 -12.51
N ASP A 545 27.55 -22.94 -13.15
CA ASP A 545 28.20 -21.63 -13.30
C ASP A 545 27.55 -20.75 -14.37
N GLY A 546 27.05 -21.37 -15.43
CA GLY A 546 26.33 -20.69 -16.52
C GLY A 546 25.04 -21.42 -16.87
N LEU A 547 23.99 -20.67 -17.21
CA LEU A 547 22.68 -21.21 -17.50
C LEU A 547 21.95 -20.37 -18.56
N PHE A 548 21.45 -21.01 -19.62
CA PHE A 548 20.76 -20.35 -20.73
C PHE A 548 19.51 -21.12 -21.15
N ILE A 549 18.50 -20.39 -21.64
CA ILE A 549 17.29 -20.96 -22.26
C ILE A 549 17.41 -20.86 -23.78
N THR A 550 17.21 -21.97 -24.49
CA THR A 550 17.27 -22.04 -25.96
C THR A 550 15.96 -21.58 -26.61
N ASN A 551 15.97 -21.31 -27.93
CA ASN A 551 14.75 -20.97 -28.67
C ASN A 551 13.70 -22.11 -28.64
N SER A 552 14.15 -23.36 -28.57
CA SER A 552 13.32 -24.55 -28.37
C SER A 552 12.85 -24.76 -26.93
N LYS A 553 13.02 -23.76 -26.04
CA LYS A 553 12.73 -23.83 -24.60
C LYS A 553 13.53 -24.91 -23.83
N GLY A 554 14.59 -25.43 -24.44
CA GLY A 554 15.58 -26.27 -23.78
C GLY A 554 16.55 -25.44 -22.95
N TYR A 555 17.57 -26.10 -22.39
CA TYR A 555 18.49 -25.50 -21.43
C TYR A 555 19.93 -25.86 -21.75
N LEU A 556 20.80 -24.89 -21.56
CA LEU A 556 22.25 -25.06 -21.61
C LEU A 556 22.80 -24.77 -20.22
N ALA A 557 23.57 -25.70 -19.68
CA ALA A 557 24.19 -25.58 -18.36
C ALA A 557 25.70 -25.75 -18.48
N LEU A 558 26.45 -24.89 -17.81
CA LEU A 558 27.91 -24.91 -17.78
C LEU A 558 28.40 -25.17 -16.36
N SER A 559 29.45 -25.97 -16.24
CA SER A 559 30.23 -26.10 -15.01
C SER A 559 31.70 -25.96 -15.34
N THR A 560 32.38 -24.99 -14.71
CA THR A 560 33.82 -24.79 -14.87
C THR A 560 34.61 -25.83 -14.10
N LEU A 561 34.08 -26.29 -12.96
CA LEU A 561 34.74 -27.32 -12.16
C LEU A 561 34.76 -28.67 -12.87
N GLU A 562 33.67 -29.06 -13.55
CA GLU A 562 33.66 -30.25 -14.41
C GLU A 562 34.15 -30.00 -15.83
N GLN A 563 34.41 -28.74 -16.22
CA GLN A 563 34.76 -28.32 -17.57
C GLN A 563 33.77 -28.79 -18.67
N LYS A 564 32.48 -28.87 -18.33
CA LYS A 564 31.42 -29.41 -19.20
C LYS A 564 30.37 -28.37 -19.54
N CYS A 565 29.86 -28.49 -20.76
CA CYS A 565 28.61 -27.88 -21.18
C CYS A 565 27.59 -28.98 -21.47
N ILE A 566 26.39 -28.87 -20.89
CA ILE A 566 25.30 -29.83 -21.08
C ILE A 566 24.13 -29.14 -21.75
N SER A 567 23.62 -29.74 -22.83
CA SER A 567 22.38 -29.36 -23.48
C SER A 567 21.26 -30.31 -23.08
N MET A 568 20.08 -29.76 -22.81
CA MET A 568 18.88 -30.50 -22.43
C MET A 568 17.64 -29.97 -23.16
N PRO A 569 16.71 -30.86 -23.56
CA PRO A 569 15.40 -30.47 -24.05
C PRO A 569 14.52 -29.85 -22.95
N SER A 570 13.39 -29.25 -23.34
CA SER A 570 12.49 -28.54 -22.42
C SER A 570 11.89 -29.41 -21.31
N ASP A 571 11.75 -30.71 -21.56
CA ASP A 571 11.26 -31.73 -20.64
C ASP A 571 12.37 -32.34 -19.76
N MET A 572 13.63 -31.92 -19.94
CA MET A 572 14.81 -32.41 -19.21
C MET A 572 15.06 -33.93 -19.34
N SER A 573 14.47 -34.60 -20.34
CA SER A 573 14.48 -36.07 -20.43
C SER A 573 15.84 -36.66 -20.84
N ARG A 574 16.63 -35.94 -21.65
CA ARG A 574 17.93 -36.39 -22.15
C ARG A 574 19.02 -35.32 -22.01
N LYS A 575 20.17 -35.72 -21.48
CA LYS A 575 21.35 -34.85 -21.37
C LYS A 575 22.34 -35.15 -22.51
N THR A 576 22.75 -34.12 -23.22
CA THR A 576 23.83 -34.21 -24.22
C THR A 576 25.00 -33.37 -23.74
N VAL A 577 26.15 -34.01 -23.51
CA VAL A 577 27.39 -33.30 -23.20
C VAL A 577 27.98 -32.77 -24.50
N LEU A 578 28.19 -31.45 -24.57
CA LEU A 578 28.93 -30.82 -25.66
C LEU A 578 30.44 -30.89 -25.37
N LYS A 579 31.24 -31.03 -26.42
CA LYS A 579 32.68 -31.27 -26.33
C LYS A 579 33.39 -30.26 -25.42
N THR A 580 34.32 -30.77 -24.61
CA THR A 580 34.71 -30.27 -23.27
C THR A 580 35.92 -29.33 -23.24
N GLN A 581 36.05 -28.61 -22.10
CA GLN A 581 37.03 -27.58 -21.68
C GLN A 581 36.43 -26.18 -21.52
N CYS A 582 35.33 -26.09 -20.77
CA CYS A 582 34.80 -24.81 -20.30
C CYS A 582 35.60 -24.34 -19.08
N ASN A 583 36.41 -23.29 -19.25
CA ASN A 583 37.27 -22.79 -18.17
C ASN A 583 36.74 -21.52 -17.49
N SER A 584 35.58 -21.01 -17.90
CA SER A 584 35.02 -19.77 -17.36
C SER A 584 33.48 -19.80 -17.30
N PRO A 585 32.85 -19.22 -16.26
CA PRO A 585 31.40 -19.06 -16.18
C PRO A 585 30.86 -18.11 -17.27
N LYS A 586 31.73 -17.32 -17.91
CA LYS A 586 31.38 -16.23 -18.81
C LYS A 586 31.13 -16.75 -20.22
N ALA A 587 29.93 -17.25 -20.46
CA ALA A 587 29.52 -17.68 -21.78
C ALA A 587 28.47 -16.74 -22.38
N GLN A 588 28.40 -16.74 -23.70
CA GLN A 588 27.29 -16.14 -24.44
C GLN A 588 26.66 -17.21 -25.33
N TYR A 589 25.34 -17.29 -25.28
CA TYR A 589 24.56 -18.10 -26.20
C TYR A 589 23.99 -17.20 -27.30
N ASN A 590 24.38 -17.46 -28.55
CA ASN A 590 23.74 -16.87 -29.72
C ASN A 590 22.53 -17.72 -30.09
N ARG A 591 21.37 -17.06 -30.06
CA ARG A 591 20.06 -17.68 -30.34
C ARG A 591 19.79 -17.85 -31.84
N ALA A 592 20.16 -16.87 -32.65
CA ALA A 592 19.89 -16.86 -34.09
C ALA A 592 20.64 -17.99 -34.82
N ASP A 593 21.92 -18.14 -34.53
CA ASP A 593 22.79 -19.13 -35.17
C ASP A 593 22.93 -20.42 -34.36
N ASN A 594 22.26 -20.48 -33.20
CA ASN A 594 22.23 -21.60 -32.28
C ASN A 594 23.65 -22.15 -31.99
N TYR A 595 24.50 -21.30 -31.40
CA TYR A 595 25.81 -21.69 -30.89
C TYR A 595 26.06 -21.07 -29.51
N ILE A 596 26.96 -21.68 -28.75
CA ILE A 596 27.46 -21.13 -27.49
C ILE A 596 28.94 -20.80 -27.64
N GLN A 597 29.37 -19.66 -27.11
CA GLN A 597 30.77 -19.28 -27.04
C GLN A 597 31.21 -19.01 -25.60
N PHE A 598 32.41 -19.46 -25.26
CA PHE A 598 32.97 -19.37 -23.91
C PHE A 598 34.51 -19.31 -23.94
N PRO A 599 35.15 -18.68 -22.94
CA PRO A 599 36.60 -18.66 -22.80
C PRO A 599 37.17 -20.07 -22.65
N TYR A 600 38.19 -20.35 -23.43
CA TYR A 600 38.95 -21.60 -23.39
C TYR A 600 40.28 -21.38 -22.65
N SER A 601 40.96 -20.26 -22.88
CA SER A 601 42.15 -19.82 -22.15
C SER A 601 42.21 -18.29 -22.12
N ASP A 602 43.24 -17.70 -21.50
CA ASP A 602 43.45 -16.25 -21.51
C ASP A 602 43.68 -15.67 -22.91
N THR A 603 43.97 -16.53 -23.90
CA THR A 603 44.28 -16.17 -25.28
C THR A 603 43.35 -16.82 -26.30
N GLU A 604 42.34 -17.58 -25.87
CA GLU A 604 41.47 -18.31 -26.78
C GLU A 604 40.04 -18.40 -26.26
N PHE A 605 39.08 -18.34 -27.17
CA PHE A 605 37.70 -18.73 -26.89
C PHE A 605 37.21 -19.77 -27.88
N CYS A 606 36.25 -20.57 -27.42
CA CYS A 606 35.63 -21.61 -28.21
C CYS A 606 34.22 -21.19 -28.63
N ARG A 607 33.81 -21.59 -29.83
CA ARG A 607 32.43 -21.56 -30.34
C ARG A 607 31.96 -22.98 -30.65
N VAL A 608 30.80 -23.36 -30.13
CA VAL A 608 30.19 -24.68 -30.33
C VAL A 608 28.80 -24.52 -30.92
N SER A 609 28.60 -24.97 -32.16
CA SER A 609 27.30 -24.96 -32.84
C SER A 609 26.46 -26.17 -32.44
N PHE A 610 25.21 -25.95 -32.03
CA PHE A 610 24.29 -27.01 -31.63
C PHE A 610 23.75 -27.82 -32.81
N ASN A 611 23.58 -27.17 -33.96
CA ASN A 611 23.01 -27.80 -35.14
C ASN A 611 24.01 -28.75 -35.81
N THR A 612 25.30 -28.39 -35.78
CA THR A 612 26.35 -29.12 -36.49
C THR A 612 27.32 -29.86 -35.56
N ASN A 613 27.24 -29.60 -34.25
CA ASN A 613 28.22 -30.02 -33.24
C ASN A 613 29.67 -29.66 -33.62
N ARG A 614 29.84 -28.62 -34.44
CA ARG A 614 31.15 -28.09 -34.83
C ARG A 614 31.74 -27.29 -33.69
N TYR A 615 33.02 -27.52 -33.46
CA TYR A 615 33.86 -26.88 -32.46
C TYR A 615 34.89 -26.01 -33.20
N GLU A 616 34.89 -24.72 -32.91
CA GLU A 616 35.79 -23.73 -33.52
C GLU A 616 36.53 -22.99 -32.41
N LEU A 617 37.85 -22.93 -32.51
CA LEU A 617 38.71 -22.22 -31.56
C LEU A 617 39.22 -20.93 -32.21
N PHE A 618 39.13 -19.83 -31.47
CA PHE A 618 39.53 -18.51 -31.93
C PHE A 618 40.62 -17.96 -31.00
N THR A 619 41.73 -17.51 -31.58
CA THR A 619 42.83 -16.87 -30.85
C THR A 619 42.55 -15.38 -30.66
N ILE A 620 42.82 -14.87 -29.46
CA ILE A 620 42.67 -13.48 -29.04
C ILE A 620 43.92 -13.02 -28.26
N PRO A 621 44.15 -11.70 -28.15
CA PRO A 621 45.18 -11.17 -27.26
C PRO A 621 44.99 -11.63 -25.82
N LYS A 622 46.08 -11.67 -25.05
CA LYS A 622 46.03 -12.00 -23.63
C LYS A 622 45.33 -10.90 -22.85
N PHE A 623 44.20 -11.23 -22.23
CA PHE A 623 43.46 -10.34 -21.34
C PHE A 623 43.38 -10.94 -19.93
N GLN A 624 43.30 -10.10 -18.89
CA GLN A 624 43.00 -10.58 -17.54
C GLN A 624 41.59 -11.16 -17.45
N ASP A 625 40.65 -10.59 -18.21
CA ASP A 625 39.26 -11.01 -18.22
C ASP A 625 38.51 -10.41 -19.42
N PHE A 626 37.47 -11.07 -19.90
CA PHE A 626 36.62 -10.56 -20.98
C PHE A 626 35.18 -11.05 -20.90
N ASN A 627 34.28 -10.33 -21.56
CA ASN A 627 32.88 -10.68 -21.76
C ASN A 627 32.53 -10.48 -23.24
N PHE A 628 31.67 -11.35 -23.78
CA PHE A 628 31.16 -11.17 -25.12
C PHE A 628 30.01 -10.15 -25.12
N ILE A 629 30.06 -9.19 -26.04
CA ILE A 629 29.06 -8.13 -26.17
C ILE A 629 28.21 -8.28 -27.43
N SER A 630 28.79 -8.92 -28.46
CA SER A 630 28.08 -9.40 -29.65
C SER A 630 28.78 -10.66 -30.19
N ASP A 631 28.24 -11.23 -31.25
CA ASP A 631 28.77 -12.43 -31.88
C ASP A 631 30.23 -12.31 -32.31
N ASN A 632 30.59 -11.12 -32.78
CA ASN A 632 31.90 -10.82 -33.30
C ASN A 632 32.66 -9.77 -32.48
N CYS A 633 32.23 -9.49 -31.25
CA CYS A 633 32.85 -8.46 -30.44
C CYS A 633 32.89 -8.85 -28.97
N LEU A 634 34.06 -8.63 -28.35
CA LEU A 634 34.28 -8.81 -26.92
C LEU A 634 34.75 -7.51 -26.28
N VAL A 635 34.39 -7.35 -25.02
CA VAL A 635 34.93 -6.31 -24.13
C VAL A 635 35.85 -6.97 -23.13
N ALA A 636 37.09 -6.50 -23.05
CA ALA A 636 38.12 -7.08 -22.20
C ALA A 636 38.74 -6.03 -21.27
N LYS A 637 39.41 -6.48 -20.21
CA LYS A 637 40.13 -5.62 -19.28
C LYS A 637 41.56 -6.09 -19.03
N ASN A 638 42.46 -5.14 -18.83
CA ASN A 638 43.75 -5.33 -18.17
C ASN A 638 43.93 -4.22 -17.14
N GLU A 639 43.92 -4.56 -15.85
CA GLU A 639 44.03 -3.62 -14.74
C GLU A 639 42.99 -2.48 -14.80
N MET A 640 43.41 -1.28 -15.27
CA MET A 640 42.59 -0.07 -15.38
C MET A 640 42.11 0.19 -16.81
N GLU A 641 42.60 -0.57 -17.79
CA GLU A 641 42.30 -0.39 -19.21
C GLU A 641 41.19 -1.33 -19.65
N GLY A 642 40.24 -0.79 -20.41
CA GLY A 642 39.23 -1.52 -21.14
C GLY A 642 39.56 -1.60 -22.63
N TYR A 643 39.25 -2.74 -23.25
CA TYR A 643 39.50 -3.00 -24.66
C TYR A 643 38.21 -3.46 -25.33
N ILE A 644 37.95 -2.99 -26.54
CA ILE A 644 36.94 -3.55 -27.44
C ILE A 644 37.70 -4.27 -28.56
N TYR A 645 37.49 -5.58 -28.67
CA TYR A 645 38.13 -6.42 -29.68
C TYR A 645 37.07 -7.02 -30.60
N ASP A 646 37.29 -6.84 -31.90
CA ASP A 646 36.44 -7.40 -32.95
C ASP A 646 37.07 -8.71 -33.43
N THR A 647 36.34 -9.80 -33.25
CA THR A 647 36.78 -11.15 -33.56
C THR A 647 36.61 -11.50 -35.04
N ALA A 648 35.81 -10.77 -35.80
CA ALA A 648 35.68 -10.99 -37.24
C ALA A 648 36.90 -10.49 -38.01
N VAL A 649 37.50 -9.38 -37.56
CA VAL A 649 38.71 -8.80 -38.15
C VAL A 649 39.97 -9.03 -37.31
N SER A 650 39.86 -9.74 -36.19
CA SER A 650 40.95 -10.10 -35.26
C SER A 650 41.81 -8.91 -34.82
N ARG A 651 41.17 -7.81 -34.39
CA ARG A 651 41.89 -6.59 -33.94
C ARG A 651 41.22 -5.89 -32.77
N ILE A 652 42.03 -5.19 -31.98
CA ILE A 652 41.55 -4.23 -30.98
C ILE A 652 41.02 -3.01 -31.74
N VAL A 653 39.72 -2.74 -31.60
CA VAL A 653 39.04 -1.61 -32.24
C VAL A 653 39.17 -0.35 -31.39
N GLN A 654 39.20 -0.50 -30.06
CA GLN A 654 39.23 0.64 -29.13
C GLN A 654 39.91 0.25 -27.82
N VAL A 655 40.69 1.20 -27.27
CA VAL A 655 41.26 1.15 -25.92
C VAL A 655 40.71 2.35 -25.16
N PHE A 656 40.26 2.15 -23.92
CA PHE A 656 39.67 3.20 -23.11
C PHE A 656 40.00 3.04 -21.62
N HIS A 657 40.00 4.15 -20.88
CA HIS A 657 40.30 4.22 -19.45
C HIS A 657 39.06 4.69 -18.69
N PRO A 658 38.14 3.79 -18.31
CA PRO A 658 36.87 4.20 -17.71
C PRO A 658 37.04 4.68 -16.25
N THR A 659 38.13 4.33 -15.58
CA THR A 659 38.39 4.69 -14.18
C THR A 659 39.89 4.74 -13.92
N ASN A 660 40.29 5.46 -12.87
CA ASN A 660 41.68 5.52 -12.39
C ASN A 660 41.97 4.40 -11.37
N SER A 661 41.21 3.30 -11.42
CA SER A 661 41.27 2.23 -10.43
C SER A 661 41.02 0.88 -11.08
N PRO A 662 41.59 -0.22 -10.54
CA PRO A 662 41.44 -1.54 -11.15
C PRO A 662 39.98 -1.93 -11.39
N ILE A 663 39.69 -2.38 -12.60
CA ILE A 663 38.35 -2.80 -13.03
C ILE A 663 38.07 -4.19 -12.47
N LYS A 664 37.00 -4.34 -11.69
CA LYS A 664 36.54 -5.63 -11.17
C LYS A 664 35.61 -6.34 -12.14
N LEU A 665 34.61 -5.62 -12.66
CA LEU A 665 33.62 -6.16 -13.60
C LEU A 665 33.48 -5.20 -14.78
N LEU A 666 33.32 -5.73 -15.99
CA LEU A 666 33.17 -4.96 -17.23
C LEU A 666 32.17 -5.67 -18.14
N ASN A 667 31.07 -5.03 -18.54
CA ASN A 667 30.12 -5.60 -19.49
C ASN A 667 29.32 -4.50 -20.23
N GLU A 668 28.68 -4.84 -21.34
CA GLU A 668 27.85 -3.90 -22.11
C GLU A 668 26.40 -3.88 -21.58
N ALA A 669 25.88 -2.69 -21.33
CA ALA A 669 24.48 -2.46 -21.01
C ALA A 669 23.57 -2.58 -22.25
N ASP A 670 22.27 -2.63 -22.03
CA ASP A 670 21.25 -2.78 -23.07
C ASP A 670 21.23 -1.60 -24.07
N ASN A 671 21.56 -0.39 -23.63
CA ASN A 671 21.71 0.79 -24.50
C ASN A 671 23.08 0.87 -25.22
N GLY A 672 23.96 -0.13 -25.06
CA GLY A 672 25.27 -0.19 -25.72
C GLY A 672 26.41 0.51 -24.98
N ASN A 673 26.15 1.12 -23.82
CA ASN A 673 27.22 1.67 -22.98
C ASN A 673 28.03 0.53 -22.36
N ILE A 674 29.34 0.67 -22.28
CA ILE A 674 30.20 -0.22 -21.51
C ILE A 674 30.19 0.21 -20.06
N ILE A 675 29.78 -0.69 -19.17
CA ILE A 675 29.66 -0.43 -17.74
C ILE A 675 30.77 -1.17 -17.01
N CYS A 676 31.50 -0.46 -16.16
CA CYS A 676 32.50 -1.04 -15.29
C CYS A 676 32.17 -0.84 -13.82
N ILE A 677 32.50 -1.84 -13.00
CA ILE A 677 32.59 -1.72 -11.54
C ILE A 677 34.06 -1.70 -11.18
N ASP A 678 34.52 -0.64 -10.54
CA ASP A 678 35.92 -0.50 -10.14
C ASP A 678 36.20 -1.00 -8.71
N SER A 679 37.47 -1.03 -8.33
CA SER A 679 37.89 -1.40 -6.97
C SER A 679 37.43 -0.41 -5.90
N ASN A 680 37.17 0.85 -6.29
CA ASN A 680 36.67 1.93 -5.44
C ASN A 680 35.14 1.90 -5.28
N ARG A 681 34.49 0.81 -5.71
CA ARG A 681 33.07 0.55 -5.46
C ARG A 681 32.16 1.51 -6.24
N LYS A 682 32.61 2.04 -7.38
CA LYS A 682 31.81 2.89 -8.27
C LYS A 682 31.45 2.15 -9.55
N LEU A 683 30.24 2.45 -10.05
CA LEU A 683 29.80 2.11 -11.38
C LEU A 683 30.10 3.28 -12.32
N THR A 684 30.74 3.00 -13.44
CA THR A 684 31.05 3.99 -14.47
C THR A 684 30.53 3.51 -15.82
N GLY A 685 29.90 4.40 -16.57
CA GLY A 685 29.45 4.14 -17.94
C GLY A 685 30.32 4.84 -18.97
N PHE A 686 30.75 4.11 -19.97
CA PHE A 686 31.53 4.58 -21.11
C PHE A 686 30.73 4.40 -22.40
N ASP A 687 30.51 5.47 -23.17
CA ASP A 687 29.87 5.38 -24.49
C ASP A 687 30.94 5.19 -25.55
N ARG A 688 30.97 3.98 -26.14
CA ARG A 688 31.94 3.62 -27.18
C ARG A 688 31.86 4.51 -28.43
N ARG A 689 30.67 5.04 -28.75
CA ARG A 689 30.44 5.88 -29.94
C ARG A 689 31.03 7.27 -29.77
N ALA A 690 30.92 7.81 -28.56
CA ALA A 690 31.46 9.11 -28.20
C ALA A 690 32.91 9.03 -27.68
N ASN A 691 33.42 7.82 -27.44
CA ASN A 691 34.75 7.56 -26.86
C ASN A 691 34.99 8.34 -25.55
N GLN A 692 33.97 8.41 -24.69
CA GLN A 692 34.05 9.14 -23.43
C GLN A 692 33.26 8.48 -22.31
N VAL A 693 33.65 8.79 -21.08
CA VAL A 693 32.88 8.44 -19.89
C VAL A 693 31.64 9.34 -19.82
N VAL A 694 30.46 8.74 -19.75
CA VAL A 694 29.17 9.46 -19.77
C VAL A 694 28.56 9.64 -18.38
N PHE A 695 28.88 8.78 -17.42
CA PHE A 695 28.45 8.96 -16.03
C PHE A 695 29.31 8.18 -15.04
N HIS A 696 29.27 8.62 -13.78
CA HIS A 696 29.71 7.85 -12.61
C HIS A 696 28.61 7.85 -11.56
N THR A 697 28.35 6.70 -10.94
CA THR A 697 27.45 6.66 -9.78
C THR A 697 28.09 7.36 -8.58
N PRO A 698 27.30 8.07 -7.75
CA PRO A 698 27.81 8.65 -6.51
C PRO A 698 28.34 7.55 -5.57
N GLN A 699 29.39 7.88 -4.82
CA GLN A 699 29.93 6.97 -3.80
C GLN A 699 28.89 6.77 -2.69
N ARG A 700 28.65 5.51 -2.30
CA ARG A 700 27.70 5.15 -1.24
C ARG A 700 28.36 4.21 -0.23
N GLU A 701 27.69 3.98 0.89
CA GLU A 701 28.15 3.10 1.97
C GLU A 701 28.27 1.63 1.55
N TYR A 702 27.51 1.22 0.54
CA TYR A 702 27.48 -0.15 0.03
C TYR A 702 28.12 -0.27 -1.36
N THR A 703 28.64 -1.46 -1.64
CA THR A 703 29.43 -1.75 -2.85
C THR A 703 28.56 -2.43 -3.90
N PRO A 704 28.45 -1.89 -5.13
CA PRO A 704 27.91 -2.64 -6.26
C PRO A 704 28.80 -3.88 -6.53
N LEU A 705 28.19 -5.06 -6.63
CA LEU A 705 28.90 -6.32 -6.89
C LEU A 705 28.71 -6.80 -8.33
N LEU A 706 27.52 -6.60 -8.88
CA LEU A 706 27.09 -7.11 -10.15
C LEU A 706 25.90 -6.29 -10.67
N PHE A 707 25.73 -6.25 -11.99
CA PHE A 707 24.68 -5.47 -12.63
C PHE A 707 24.09 -6.21 -13.83
N ASP A 708 22.89 -5.77 -14.20
CA ASP A 708 22.21 -6.08 -15.46
C ASP A 708 21.44 -4.81 -15.87
N SER A 709 20.85 -4.78 -17.06
CA SER A 709 20.25 -3.58 -17.63
C SER A 709 19.04 -3.87 -18.51
N PHE A 710 18.20 -2.86 -18.69
CA PHE A 710 17.11 -2.87 -19.66
C PHE A 710 16.83 -1.42 -20.08
N GLY A 711 16.62 -1.19 -21.37
CA GLY A 711 16.49 0.17 -21.89
C GLY A 711 17.67 1.03 -21.48
N ASN A 712 17.37 2.15 -20.84
CA ASN A 712 18.36 3.08 -20.29
C ASN A 712 18.58 2.92 -18.77
N PHE A 713 18.11 1.82 -18.18
CA PHE A 713 18.20 1.57 -16.74
C PHE A 713 19.26 0.52 -16.44
N LEU A 714 20.06 0.79 -15.40
CA LEU A 714 20.96 -0.17 -14.79
C LEU A 714 20.35 -0.66 -13.48
N VAL A 715 20.30 -1.97 -13.32
CA VAL A 715 19.93 -2.61 -12.06
C VAL A 715 21.16 -3.28 -11.50
N TYR A 716 21.56 -2.93 -10.28
CA TYR A 716 22.73 -3.54 -9.64
C TYR A 716 22.42 -4.03 -8.24
N GLY A 717 23.04 -5.16 -7.89
CA GLY A 717 23.02 -5.76 -6.56
C GLY A 717 24.26 -5.36 -5.76
N THR A 718 24.10 -5.26 -4.45
CA THR A 718 25.15 -4.77 -3.55
C THR A 718 25.60 -5.82 -2.53
N ASP A 719 26.72 -5.55 -1.86
CA ASP A 719 27.28 -6.34 -0.76
C ASP A 719 26.39 -6.40 0.49
N CYS A 720 25.55 -5.40 0.71
CA CYS A 720 24.62 -5.38 1.83
C CYS A 720 23.23 -5.94 1.49
N GLY A 721 22.98 -6.32 0.23
CA GLY A 721 21.70 -6.87 -0.24
C GLY A 721 20.66 -5.83 -0.65
N ASN A 722 21.10 -4.59 -0.88
CA ASN A 722 20.32 -3.59 -1.61
C ASN A 722 20.36 -3.91 -3.11
N ILE A 723 19.24 -3.61 -3.76
CA ILE A 723 19.13 -3.58 -5.22
C ILE A 723 18.70 -2.18 -5.61
N VAL A 724 19.43 -1.63 -6.56
CA VAL A 724 19.30 -0.23 -6.98
C VAL A 724 19.05 -0.19 -8.47
N MET A 725 18.12 0.67 -8.89
CA MET A 725 17.87 1.03 -10.27
C MET A 725 18.35 2.45 -10.52
N TYR A 726 19.18 2.62 -11.53
CA TYR A 726 19.79 3.87 -11.92
C TYR A 726 19.41 4.21 -13.37
N ASP A 727 18.83 5.39 -13.58
CA ASP A 727 18.51 5.91 -14.91
C ASP A 727 19.76 6.59 -15.48
N GLN A 728 20.33 5.99 -16.53
CA GLN A 728 21.55 6.47 -17.17
C GLN A 728 21.37 7.82 -17.86
N ARG A 729 20.15 8.19 -18.28
CA ARG A 729 19.89 9.47 -18.97
C ARG A 729 19.86 10.63 -17.99
N MET A 730 19.28 10.37 -16.82
CA MET A 730 19.09 11.37 -15.77
C MET A 730 20.26 11.39 -14.77
N ASN A 731 21.21 10.45 -14.88
CA ASN A 731 22.34 10.30 -13.96
C ASN A 731 21.87 10.24 -12.49
N GLN A 732 20.79 9.51 -12.21
CA GLN A 732 20.22 9.42 -10.87
C GLN A 732 19.64 8.05 -10.55
N ILE A 733 19.56 7.77 -9.25
CA ILE A 733 18.88 6.59 -8.73
C ILE A 733 17.38 6.86 -8.73
N CYS A 734 16.62 6.06 -9.48
CA CYS A 734 15.17 6.20 -9.57
C CYS A 734 14.44 5.25 -8.61
N ALA A 735 15.03 4.10 -8.25
CA ALA A 735 14.45 3.19 -7.28
C ALA A 735 15.52 2.45 -6.48
N GLU A 736 15.26 2.21 -5.20
CA GLU A 736 16.11 1.43 -4.31
C GLU A 736 15.25 0.57 -3.38
N ARG A 737 15.66 -0.69 -3.17
CA ARG A 737 14.99 -1.62 -2.26
C ARG A 737 16.03 -2.43 -1.49
N ILE A 738 15.80 -2.61 -0.19
CA ILE A 738 16.57 -3.51 0.67
C ILE A 738 15.90 -4.89 0.63
N PHE A 739 16.59 -5.90 0.14
CA PHE A 739 16.01 -7.25 0.05
C PHE A 739 16.37 -8.11 1.25
N PHE A 740 17.66 -8.21 1.55
CA PHE A 740 18.22 -8.96 2.66
C PHE A 740 19.43 -8.18 3.18
N LYS A 741 19.87 -8.41 4.42
CA LYS A 741 21.14 -7.87 4.92
C LYS A 741 22.29 -8.79 4.50
N SER A 742 22.35 -9.15 3.22
CA SER A 742 23.32 -10.08 2.70
C SER A 742 23.63 -9.86 1.21
N PRO A 743 24.87 -10.13 0.78
CA PRO A 743 25.28 -9.91 -0.61
C PRO A 743 24.34 -10.54 -1.64
N ILE A 744 24.04 -9.76 -2.69
CA ILE A 744 23.48 -10.31 -3.93
C ILE A 744 24.61 -11.03 -4.67
N THR A 745 24.41 -12.30 -5.00
CA THR A 745 25.43 -13.16 -5.62
C THR A 745 25.16 -13.41 -7.11
N THR A 746 23.92 -13.29 -7.55
CA THR A 746 23.53 -13.40 -8.96
C THR A 746 22.29 -12.56 -9.24
N LEU A 747 22.17 -12.05 -10.46
CA LEU A 747 21.12 -11.15 -10.93
C LEU A 747 20.79 -11.47 -12.37
N HIS A 748 19.51 -11.50 -12.70
CA HIS A 748 19.07 -11.48 -14.08
C HIS A 748 17.78 -10.66 -14.23
N ILE A 749 17.76 -9.78 -15.23
CA ILE A 749 16.60 -9.01 -15.63
C ILE A 749 16.01 -9.61 -16.91
N GLY A 750 14.78 -10.10 -16.79
CA GLY A 750 13.93 -10.46 -17.92
C GLY A 750 12.85 -9.42 -18.17
N ASN A 751 11.98 -9.66 -19.14
CA ASN A 751 10.91 -8.74 -19.52
C ASN A 751 10.06 -8.33 -18.30
N ARG A 752 10.25 -7.08 -17.84
CA ARG A 752 9.59 -6.48 -16.67
C ARG A 752 9.75 -7.23 -15.33
N ARG A 753 10.81 -8.04 -15.20
CA ARG A 753 11.03 -8.94 -14.06
C ARG A 753 12.50 -8.94 -13.65
N GLY A 754 12.77 -8.82 -12.35
CA GLY A 754 14.10 -9.01 -11.79
C GLY A 754 14.15 -10.24 -10.89
N VAL A 755 15.17 -11.08 -11.08
CA VAL A 755 15.41 -12.25 -10.24
C VAL A 755 16.83 -12.20 -9.68
N PHE A 756 16.96 -12.47 -8.39
CA PHE A 756 18.18 -12.28 -7.62
C PHE A 756 18.47 -13.51 -6.76
N GLY A 757 19.72 -13.95 -6.77
CA GLY A 757 20.25 -14.91 -5.81
C GLY A 757 21.00 -14.18 -4.70
N THR A 758 20.90 -14.68 -3.47
CA THR A 758 21.56 -14.09 -2.32
C THR A 758 22.51 -15.08 -1.66
N SER A 759 23.49 -14.56 -0.91
CA SER A 759 24.41 -15.40 -0.12
C SER A 759 23.70 -16.19 1.00
N PHE A 760 22.46 -15.83 1.35
CA PHE A 760 21.58 -16.63 2.20
C PHE A 760 20.85 -17.76 1.45
N ARG A 761 21.38 -18.17 0.29
CA ARG A 761 20.92 -19.35 -0.45
C ARG A 761 19.45 -19.22 -0.85
N SER A 762 19.02 -18.00 -1.18
CA SER A 762 17.64 -17.70 -1.55
C SER A 762 17.54 -17.14 -2.95
N LEU A 763 16.46 -17.47 -3.65
CA LEU A 763 16.08 -16.92 -4.94
C LEU A 763 14.89 -15.98 -4.75
N VAL A 764 14.98 -14.78 -5.28
CA VAL A 764 14.02 -13.72 -5.02
C VAL A 764 13.61 -13.08 -6.34
N TYR A 765 12.32 -12.80 -6.44
CA TYR A 765 11.67 -12.16 -7.58
C TYR A 765 11.20 -10.76 -7.20
N ILE A 766 11.28 -9.83 -8.15
CA ILE A 766 10.60 -8.54 -8.09
C ILE A 766 10.01 -8.17 -9.46
N ASN A 767 8.88 -7.47 -9.45
CA ASN A 767 8.44 -6.76 -10.65
C ASN A 767 9.41 -5.59 -10.92
N CYS A 768 9.90 -5.48 -12.15
CA CYS A 768 10.88 -4.47 -12.54
C CYS A 768 10.32 -3.64 -13.69
N TYR A 769 10.06 -2.35 -13.48
CA TYR A 769 9.56 -1.45 -14.52
C TYR A 769 10.46 -0.22 -14.61
N PRO A 770 10.43 0.54 -15.73
CA PRO A 770 11.13 1.82 -15.82
C PRO A 770 10.87 2.70 -14.59
N GLY A 771 11.93 3.02 -13.85
CA GLY A 771 11.86 3.88 -12.66
C GLY A 771 11.27 3.26 -11.39
N TRP A 772 10.86 1.98 -11.39
CA TRP A 772 10.10 1.42 -10.26
C TRP A 772 10.32 -0.07 -10.02
N PHE A 773 10.40 -0.42 -8.73
CA PHE A 773 10.37 -1.78 -8.23
C PHE A 773 9.04 -2.10 -7.55
N GLY A 774 8.34 -3.11 -8.06
CA GLY A 774 7.04 -3.54 -7.54
C GLY A 774 7.14 -4.61 -6.45
N LEU A 775 6.14 -5.52 -6.43
CA LEU A 775 6.02 -6.56 -5.41
C LEU A 775 7.22 -7.52 -5.43
N LYS A 776 7.76 -7.78 -4.23
CA LYS A 776 8.85 -8.72 -3.95
C LYS A 776 8.29 -10.07 -3.52
N ARG A 777 8.92 -11.17 -3.95
CA ARG A 777 8.59 -12.53 -3.51
C ARG A 777 9.84 -13.41 -3.43
N THR A 778 10.02 -14.13 -2.33
CA THR A 778 11.03 -15.20 -2.25
C THR A 778 10.48 -16.45 -2.94
N LEU A 779 11.20 -16.97 -3.92
CA LEU A 779 10.81 -18.13 -4.71
C LEU A 779 11.38 -19.45 -4.16
N LEU A 780 12.62 -19.41 -3.67
CA LEU A 780 13.33 -20.57 -3.14
C LEU A 780 14.16 -20.18 -1.93
N ARG A 781 14.22 -21.08 -0.95
CA ARG A 781 15.30 -21.15 0.04
C ARG A 781 15.94 -22.52 -0.10
N SER A 782 17.19 -22.53 -0.52
CA SER A 782 17.96 -23.74 -0.79
C SER A 782 19.00 -23.97 0.30
N ASN A 783 19.47 -25.20 0.42
CA ASN A 783 20.66 -25.51 1.22
C ASN A 783 21.95 -25.13 0.50
N TYR A 784 21.88 -24.80 -0.79
CA TYR A 784 23.00 -24.48 -1.66
C TYR A 784 22.88 -23.08 -2.24
N LEU A 785 24.01 -22.46 -2.55
CA LEU A 785 24.04 -21.11 -3.11
C LEU A 785 23.44 -21.12 -4.52
N VAL A 786 22.68 -20.09 -4.88
CA VAL A 786 22.25 -19.86 -6.26
C VAL A 786 23.41 -19.24 -7.02
N THR A 787 23.92 -19.94 -8.03
CA THR A 787 25.10 -19.56 -8.80
C THR A 787 24.75 -18.96 -10.16
N SER A 788 23.65 -19.39 -10.78
CA SER A 788 23.19 -18.89 -12.08
C SER A 788 21.67 -18.81 -12.16
N ILE A 789 21.15 -17.91 -13.00
CA ILE A 789 19.72 -17.69 -13.22
C ILE A 789 19.48 -17.49 -14.72
N ALA A 790 18.45 -18.15 -15.24
CA ALA A 790 17.86 -17.85 -16.54
C ALA A 790 16.34 -17.72 -16.41
N LEU A 791 15.73 -16.78 -17.12
CA LEU A 791 14.27 -16.65 -17.15
C LEU A 791 13.74 -16.20 -18.50
N ASN A 792 12.47 -16.52 -18.76
CA ASN A 792 11.69 -16.00 -19.88
C ASN A 792 10.30 -15.56 -19.38
N ASP A 793 9.32 -15.37 -20.26
CA ASP A 793 7.96 -14.96 -19.83
C ASP A 793 7.16 -16.06 -19.12
N GLU A 794 7.57 -17.33 -19.22
CA GLU A 794 6.79 -18.49 -18.77
C GLU A 794 7.38 -19.18 -17.53
N GLN A 795 8.70 -19.17 -17.37
CA GLN A 795 9.44 -19.95 -16.39
C GLN A 795 10.73 -19.26 -15.88
N ILE A 796 11.19 -19.72 -14.72
CA ILE A 796 12.53 -19.42 -14.17
C ILE A 796 13.28 -20.72 -14.01
N VAL A 797 14.57 -20.65 -14.27
CA VAL A 797 15.51 -21.74 -14.02
C VAL A 797 16.67 -21.18 -13.21
N ALA A 798 17.00 -21.84 -12.11
CA ALA A 798 18.08 -21.45 -11.22
C ALA A 798 19.09 -22.59 -11.07
N GLY A 799 20.36 -22.30 -11.28
CA GLY A 799 21.47 -23.22 -11.02
C GLY A 799 21.99 -23.08 -9.60
N LEU A 800 22.32 -24.20 -8.97
CA LEU A 800 22.81 -24.28 -7.60
C LEU A 800 24.28 -24.71 -7.53
N SER A 801 24.95 -24.39 -6.43
CA SER A 801 26.36 -24.71 -6.20
C SER A 801 26.67 -26.21 -6.06
N ASN A 802 25.66 -27.06 -5.89
CA ASN A 802 25.80 -28.52 -5.84
C ASN A 802 25.57 -29.20 -7.20
N GLY A 803 25.29 -28.44 -8.27
CA GLY A 803 25.07 -28.99 -9.60
C GLY A 803 23.62 -29.29 -9.93
N GLU A 804 22.69 -28.92 -9.05
CA GLU A 804 21.26 -29.00 -9.33
C GLU A 804 20.78 -27.79 -10.13
N ILE A 805 19.81 -28.03 -11.00
CA ILE A 805 18.96 -27.02 -11.60
C ILE A 805 17.58 -27.11 -10.97
N VAL A 806 17.03 -25.95 -10.60
CA VAL A 806 15.65 -25.81 -10.09
C VAL A 806 14.81 -25.04 -11.10
N ARG A 807 13.75 -25.68 -11.60
CA ARG A 807 12.79 -25.09 -12.54
C ARG A 807 11.51 -24.67 -11.81
N PHE A 808 11.04 -23.47 -12.12
CA PHE A 808 9.76 -22.92 -11.67
C PHE A 808 8.89 -22.67 -12.91
N SER A 809 7.82 -23.47 -13.05
CA SER A 809 6.97 -23.50 -14.24
C SER A 809 5.48 -23.43 -13.93
#